data_AF-A0A254RWH4-F1
#
_entry.id   AF-A0A254RWH4-F1
#
_cell.length_a   1.000
_cell.length_b   1.000
_cell.length_c   1.000
_cell.angle_alpha   90.00
_cell.angle_beta   90.00
_cell.angle_gamma   90.00
#
_symmetry.space_group_name_H-M   'P 1'
#
loop_
_entity.id
_entity.type
_entity.pdbx_description
1 polymer ?
#
loop_
_entity_poly.entity_id
_entity_poly.type
_entity_poly.pdbx_seq_one_letter_code
_entity_poly.pdbx_strand_id
1 'polypeptide(L)'
;MKHKIFLSIFSLLFAASAFAGNTVDLSSLTDNYVAQDKDVLTGELVKKIKISIADNATVTLKDATINGESYTMYMWAGITCAGNCNIVLADNSVNKVRGFYRDYPGVYVPEGHTLTISGTGSLDASSNGYGAGIGGADYSYEKSCGNIVINGGTITATGGYGAAGIGGGYKGNVGYIKISGTNTKVTAIKGQDAPYSIGSGDKGSMNGSVQIDYTIEQTTQFFETPGIAASPFNYPVAPYTVIFDANGGEGDMAPQMALTNFEQALDANRFTREGYSFVGWNTKVDDSGESYADKGYVTYTEAGASVTLYARWFKGDAINFSYLTEDYVAKNGDVLVGVLGGNHKISIEDGAKVTLAGVTINGVNDSKYKWAGITCEGDCEIVLADNSKNTVKGFHEWYPGIYVPKNKTLTISGSGFLDVSSNGSGAGIGGGFSPDAEKMDCGNITILDGIINAKGGSGAGIGGGYYAYVGNITISGGTITASSRTSAGIGQGTNSGRYTDVGDITISGGTITAIGGNYGAGIGGAQKSIVQNITISGGTVNATGEWGAGIGSGREGYVYGNVTISGGTVNATADYAAAGIGSGYQGRCNKITISGGTVIATGGERGAGIGSGYSESGISSYAYDIIITDGTVTATGGDMGAGIGSGYYGETTNISISGGMVTAIAGSHSAGVGAGCEGKVFGVTISGGTVDATGDYLGAGVGGGKKGPIQNITISGGTVTATGGAGGSGVGGGYDGAVEELTISGGTVSATGGNGGAGVGSGERSSVKNITISGGTVTATGGEDGAGVGSGYEGIISGAVIIENGRLIALGGNQGAGIGAGEEGKVGEIRIWNGWVTATGGAKYGAGVGCSWDATVDGIVIWGGTVEAEGGRYAAGIGGGYYGDVVGDILISDNVDHIAVTKGSSEYSIGKGYGGERGKIAIGGTEYKDIEDELFIYPADVTQYGAVQIRNYNTGTRAVIDGMYDELDTVDIPKDTTVTSVVYKRKFTTGEKAYSTIVFPFEVHMSRTYGVKMVLGFNGLKEITKNGVTKKAVTMKVVWADTTKADVTLAANTPYMVLMKDEKFEVDGSATLKATKDSIVRVGDWEFRGTRHRIEWDADHEDLGNVYGFSAEKTATTDVGKFVKAAAGAWIRPMRAYMIYAPETSPENVPGNGRPAMSSIAPADMPEELDVVIESDDAEHTTVIGRINTRTGEFKNVREGRVFDLKGRGVNGKPKAKGVYLKRAK
;
A
#
# COMPACT_ATOMS: atom_id res chain seq x y z
N MET A 1 59.66 -47.46 -3.47
CA MET A 1 60.94 -47.05 -4.08
C MET A 1 60.94 -45.53 -4.21
N LYS A 2 61.70 -44.76 -3.39
CA LYS A 2 61.86 -43.27 -3.42
C LYS A 2 60.53 -42.47 -3.27
N HIS A 3 60.37 -41.27 -2.71
CA HIS A 3 61.09 -40.27 -1.88
C HIS A 3 59.97 -39.26 -1.41
N LYS A 4 60.07 -38.38 -0.39
CA LYS A 4 61.08 -37.99 0.61
C LYS A 4 60.36 -37.21 1.76
N ILE A 5 60.93 -37.21 2.97
CA ILE A 5 61.10 -36.09 3.95
C ILE A 5 59.89 -35.14 4.22
N PHE A 6 59.23 -35.11 5.39
CA PHE A 6 59.61 -34.61 6.74
C PHE A 6 59.36 -33.10 7.03
N LEU A 7 58.79 -32.84 8.23
CA LEU A 7 58.90 -31.65 9.11
C LEU A 7 57.80 -30.54 9.12
N SER A 8 57.28 -30.29 10.34
CA SER A 8 57.01 -28.98 10.98
C SER A 8 55.60 -28.30 10.99
N ILE A 9 54.85 -28.60 12.06
CA ILE A 9 54.30 -27.65 13.08
C ILE A 9 53.23 -26.57 12.69
N PHE A 10 52.08 -26.64 13.40
CA PHE A 10 51.09 -25.61 13.79
C PHE A 10 50.77 -24.43 12.84
N SER A 11 49.52 -24.38 12.37
CA SER A 11 48.59 -23.25 12.66
C SER A 11 47.13 -23.61 12.25
N LEU A 12 46.18 -22.89 12.86
CA LEU A 12 44.72 -22.83 12.62
C LEU A 12 44.31 -23.16 11.16
N LEU A 13 43.21 -23.85 10.85
CA LEU A 13 41.81 -23.46 11.17
C LEU A 13 40.85 -24.65 10.89
N PHE A 14 39.64 -24.67 11.48
CA PHE A 14 38.60 -25.63 11.09
C PHE A 14 38.09 -25.32 9.67
N ALA A 15 38.37 -26.19 8.71
CA ALA A 15 37.73 -26.19 7.39
C ALA A 15 36.71 -27.33 7.34
N ALA A 16 35.42 -26.97 7.41
CA ALA A 16 34.35 -27.92 7.14
C ALA A 16 34.18 -28.09 5.63
N SER A 17 34.35 -29.31 5.13
CA SER A 17 33.93 -29.65 3.76
C SER A 17 33.73 -31.16 3.58
N ALA A 18 32.47 -31.60 3.45
CA ALA A 18 31.98 -32.50 2.38
C ALA A 18 30.65 -33.20 2.77
N PHE A 19 29.52 -32.53 2.51
CA PHE A 19 28.33 -33.23 2.01
C PHE A 19 28.07 -32.68 0.61
N ALA A 20 28.40 -33.47 -0.42
CA ALA A 20 28.26 -33.07 -1.80
C ALA A 20 26.91 -33.54 -2.35
N GLY A 21 25.95 -32.62 -2.40
CA GLY A 21 24.77 -32.67 -3.25
C GLY A 21 24.64 -31.35 -4.01
N ASN A 22 23.75 -31.25 -5.00
CA ASN A 22 23.66 -30.04 -5.80
C ASN A 22 22.91 -28.94 -5.04
N THR A 23 23.50 -27.75 -4.94
CA THR A 23 22.74 -26.56 -4.53
C THR A 23 21.85 -26.12 -5.68
N VAL A 24 20.54 -26.14 -5.47
CA VAL A 24 19.52 -25.76 -6.43
C VAL A 24 18.93 -24.43 -6.00
N ASP A 25 19.28 -23.37 -6.71
CA ASP A 25 18.66 -22.06 -6.54
C ASP A 25 17.27 -22.08 -7.20
N LEU A 26 16.22 -22.00 -6.39
CA LEU A 26 14.83 -22.02 -6.83
C LEU A 26 14.50 -20.85 -7.79
N SER A 27 15.23 -19.73 -7.72
CA SER A 27 15.02 -18.59 -8.61
C SER A 27 15.48 -18.86 -10.04
N SER A 28 16.41 -19.81 -10.22
CA SER A 28 17.00 -20.18 -11.52
C SER A 28 16.16 -21.18 -12.33
N LEU A 29 15.18 -21.83 -11.70
CA LEU A 29 14.41 -22.91 -12.32
C LEU A 29 13.49 -22.41 -13.44
N THR A 30 13.51 -23.11 -14.59
CA THR A 30 12.67 -22.79 -15.75
C THR A 30 11.44 -23.67 -15.88
N ASP A 31 11.52 -24.90 -15.39
CA ASP A 31 10.56 -25.99 -15.59
C ASP A 31 10.39 -26.76 -14.28
N ASN A 32 9.34 -27.60 -14.19
CA ASN A 32 9.06 -28.42 -13.00
C ASN A 32 10.29 -29.19 -12.53
N TYR A 33 10.61 -29.10 -11.23
CA TYR A 33 11.81 -29.67 -10.64
C TYR A 33 11.48 -30.84 -9.71
N VAL A 34 12.25 -31.92 -9.85
CA VAL A 34 12.21 -33.07 -8.94
C VAL A 34 13.56 -33.15 -8.24
N ALA A 35 13.61 -32.70 -6.99
CA ALA A 35 14.79 -32.75 -6.15
C ALA A 35 15.19 -34.19 -5.86
N GLN A 36 16.48 -34.46 -6.03
CA GLN A 36 17.14 -35.75 -5.86
C GLN A 36 17.81 -35.84 -4.48
N ASP A 37 18.31 -37.03 -4.13
CA ASP A 37 19.01 -37.24 -2.86
C ASP A 37 20.22 -36.29 -2.70
N LYS A 38 20.28 -35.62 -1.55
CA LYS A 38 21.25 -34.59 -1.12
C LYS A 38 21.13 -33.22 -1.78
N ASP A 39 20.17 -32.98 -2.67
CA ASP A 39 19.97 -31.62 -3.19
C ASP A 39 19.71 -30.63 -2.07
N VAL A 40 20.26 -29.42 -2.20
CA VAL A 40 20.07 -28.31 -1.26
C VAL A 40 19.23 -27.25 -1.97
N LEU A 41 17.93 -27.19 -1.68
CA LEU A 41 17.06 -26.14 -2.21
C LEU A 41 17.29 -24.84 -1.44
N THR A 42 17.47 -23.74 -2.17
CA THR A 42 17.74 -22.42 -1.60
C THR A 42 17.15 -21.31 -2.48
N GLY A 43 17.00 -20.10 -1.95
CA GLY A 43 16.45 -18.95 -2.69
C GLY A 43 14.93 -19.01 -2.83
N GLU A 44 14.37 -18.05 -3.56
CA GLU A 44 12.92 -17.92 -3.78
C GLU A 44 12.49 -18.45 -5.15
N LEU A 45 11.44 -19.27 -5.18
CA LEU A 45 10.83 -19.80 -6.40
C LEU A 45 10.01 -18.71 -7.12
N VAL A 46 10.66 -18.00 -8.04
CA VAL A 46 10.04 -16.89 -8.81
C VAL A 46 9.06 -17.35 -9.90
N LYS A 47 8.97 -18.65 -10.21
CA LYS A 47 8.08 -19.21 -11.25
C LYS A 47 7.03 -20.15 -10.67
N LYS A 48 5.85 -20.14 -11.26
CA LYS A 48 4.71 -21.02 -10.88
C LYS A 48 4.89 -22.42 -11.48
N ILE A 49 5.87 -23.15 -10.98
CA ILE A 49 6.27 -24.50 -11.40
C ILE A 49 6.21 -25.49 -10.24
N LYS A 50 6.07 -26.79 -10.53
CA LYS A 50 5.99 -27.83 -9.50
C LYS A 50 7.36 -28.13 -8.92
N ILE A 51 7.48 -28.13 -7.60
CA ILE A 51 8.59 -28.74 -6.88
C ILE A 51 8.13 -30.07 -6.29
N SER A 52 8.91 -31.13 -6.52
CA SER A 52 8.69 -32.45 -5.93
C SER A 52 10.00 -33.00 -5.38
N ILE A 53 9.93 -33.92 -4.42
CA ILE A 53 11.09 -34.67 -3.92
C ILE A 53 10.94 -36.12 -4.39
N ALA A 54 12.00 -36.69 -4.97
CA ALA A 54 12.02 -38.07 -5.45
C ALA A 54 11.80 -39.09 -4.32
N ASP A 55 11.31 -40.28 -4.66
CA ASP A 55 11.10 -41.35 -3.68
C ASP A 55 12.43 -41.78 -3.01
N ASN A 56 12.39 -41.87 -1.68
CA ASN A 56 13.50 -42.09 -0.75
C ASN A 56 14.64 -41.04 -0.78
N ALA A 57 14.46 -39.89 -1.43
CA ALA A 57 15.46 -38.82 -1.44
C ALA A 57 15.47 -38.00 -0.14
N THR A 58 16.67 -37.61 0.30
CA THR A 58 16.88 -36.70 1.43
C THR A 58 17.33 -35.32 0.94
N VAL A 59 16.44 -34.34 0.99
CA VAL A 59 16.66 -32.99 0.45
C VAL A 59 16.86 -32.02 1.60
N THR A 60 17.85 -31.14 1.49
CA THR A 60 18.07 -30.06 2.45
C THR A 60 17.34 -28.81 2.00
N LEU A 61 16.56 -28.19 2.88
CA LEU A 61 16.05 -26.83 2.68
C LEU A 61 16.97 -25.85 3.41
N LYS A 62 17.46 -24.84 2.69
CA LYS A 62 18.30 -23.78 3.23
C LYS A 62 17.88 -22.43 2.66
N ASP A 63 17.06 -21.72 3.41
CA ASP A 63 16.49 -20.41 3.04
C ASP A 63 15.67 -20.51 1.74
N ALA A 64 14.98 -21.65 1.59
CA ALA A 64 14.11 -21.97 0.47
C ALA A 64 12.72 -21.35 0.68
N THR A 65 12.29 -20.52 -0.27
CA THR A 65 10.97 -19.87 -0.24
C THR A 65 10.14 -20.27 -1.46
N ILE A 66 9.03 -20.95 -1.22
CA ILE A 66 8.05 -21.38 -2.23
C ILE A 66 6.72 -20.72 -1.87
N ASN A 67 6.51 -19.52 -2.41
CA ASN A 67 5.30 -18.72 -2.19
C ASN A 67 4.20 -19.11 -3.19
N GLY A 68 3.59 -20.28 -2.99
CA GLY A 68 2.43 -20.70 -3.78
C GLY A 68 1.25 -19.72 -3.65
N GLU A 69 0.76 -19.23 -4.78
CA GLU A 69 -0.45 -18.41 -4.90
C GLU A 69 -1.61 -19.25 -5.43
N SER A 70 -2.82 -19.07 -4.90
CA SER A 70 -3.96 -19.93 -5.22
C SER A 70 -4.52 -19.69 -6.64
N TYR A 71 -4.20 -20.57 -7.58
CA TYR A 71 -4.69 -20.50 -8.96
C TYR A 71 -5.21 -21.85 -9.46
N THR A 72 -6.39 -21.83 -10.10
CA THR A 72 -7.06 -23.03 -10.64
C THR A 72 -6.25 -23.80 -11.69
N MET A 73 -5.24 -23.17 -12.31
CA MET A 73 -4.35 -23.82 -13.29
C MET A 73 -3.12 -24.49 -12.67
N TYR A 74 -2.78 -24.22 -11.40
CA TYR A 74 -1.58 -24.72 -10.72
C TYR A 74 -1.95 -25.64 -9.54
N MET A 75 -2.68 -26.72 -9.86
CA MET A 75 -3.24 -27.67 -8.90
C MET A 75 -2.18 -28.61 -8.29
N TRP A 76 -1.23 -28.07 -7.52
CA TRP A 76 -0.21 -28.83 -6.79
C TRP A 76 0.19 -28.16 -5.46
N ALA A 77 0.83 -28.94 -4.59
CA ALA A 77 1.43 -28.45 -3.34
C ALA A 77 2.70 -27.63 -3.59
N GLY A 78 3.17 -26.91 -2.57
CA GLY A 78 4.43 -26.17 -2.63
C GLY A 78 5.61 -27.13 -2.80
N ILE A 79 5.64 -28.21 -2.01
CA ILE A 79 6.48 -29.39 -2.21
C ILE A 79 5.60 -30.64 -2.22
N THR A 80 5.86 -31.54 -3.17
CA THR A 80 5.19 -32.85 -3.28
C THR A 80 6.20 -33.98 -3.01
N CYS A 81 6.03 -34.82 -1.97
CA CYS A 81 6.76 -36.09 -1.95
C CYS A 81 6.25 -36.97 -3.10
N ALA A 82 7.13 -37.51 -3.94
CA ALA A 82 6.77 -38.47 -5.00
C ALA A 82 6.62 -39.91 -4.49
N GLY A 83 7.12 -40.19 -3.28
CA GLY A 83 7.01 -41.45 -2.56
C GLY A 83 7.29 -41.20 -1.07
N ASN A 84 8.08 -42.04 -0.41
CA ASN A 84 8.68 -41.66 0.87
C ASN A 84 9.66 -40.51 0.62
N CYS A 85 9.73 -39.48 1.47
CA CYS A 85 10.72 -38.43 1.28
C CYS A 85 11.23 -37.82 2.58
N ASN A 86 12.48 -37.38 2.62
CA ASN A 86 13.09 -36.78 3.80
C ASN A 86 13.47 -35.32 3.54
N ILE A 87 13.15 -34.45 4.48
CA ILE A 87 13.51 -33.03 4.49
C ILE A 87 14.46 -32.78 5.67
N VAL A 88 15.60 -32.15 5.39
CA VAL A 88 16.57 -31.68 6.38
C VAL A 88 16.56 -30.15 6.38
N LEU A 89 16.22 -29.53 7.51
CA LEU A 89 16.23 -28.08 7.66
C LEU A 89 17.62 -27.64 8.10
N ALA A 90 18.35 -26.98 7.20
CA ALA A 90 19.72 -26.54 7.46
C ALA A 90 19.78 -25.61 8.68
N ASP A 91 20.85 -25.70 9.45
CA ASP A 91 21.00 -24.93 10.69
C ASP A 91 20.87 -23.42 10.46
N ASN A 92 20.08 -22.77 11.31
CA ASN A 92 19.71 -21.35 11.23
C ASN A 92 18.97 -20.90 9.95
N SER A 93 18.55 -21.83 9.08
CA SER A 93 17.78 -21.47 7.88
C SER A 93 16.30 -21.21 8.17
N VAL A 94 15.67 -20.34 7.38
CA VAL A 94 14.22 -20.08 7.44
C VAL A 94 13.59 -20.43 6.11
N ASN A 95 12.83 -21.53 6.09
CA ASN A 95 12.22 -22.05 4.88
C ASN A 95 10.71 -21.83 4.92
N LYS A 96 10.10 -21.46 3.79
CA LYS A 96 8.67 -21.21 3.67
C LYS A 96 8.09 -21.93 2.47
N VAL A 97 6.99 -22.66 2.66
CA VAL A 97 6.39 -23.49 1.60
C VAL A 97 4.87 -23.39 1.65
N ARG A 98 4.28 -22.82 0.60
CA ARG A 98 2.83 -22.63 0.44
C ARG A 98 2.30 -23.35 -0.80
N GLY A 99 1.12 -23.98 -0.70
CA GLY A 99 0.47 -24.68 -1.82
C GLY A 99 0.04 -23.74 -2.96
N PHE A 100 0.06 -24.18 -4.22
CA PHE A 100 -0.30 -23.34 -5.39
C PHE A 100 -1.80 -23.35 -5.74
N TYR A 101 -2.61 -24.09 -4.99
CA TYR A 101 -4.05 -24.06 -5.13
C TYR A 101 -4.71 -24.33 -3.78
N ARG A 102 -5.93 -23.80 -3.58
CA ARG A 102 -6.66 -23.86 -2.32
C ARG A 102 -6.77 -25.28 -1.74
N ASP A 103 -6.88 -26.31 -2.59
CA ASP A 103 -7.06 -27.70 -2.17
C ASP A 103 -5.75 -28.39 -1.76
N TYR A 104 -4.58 -27.75 -1.92
CA TYR A 104 -3.26 -28.38 -1.75
C TYR A 104 -2.45 -27.79 -0.59
N PRO A 105 -1.71 -28.62 0.16
CA PRO A 105 -0.94 -28.19 1.30
C PRO A 105 0.36 -27.47 0.91
N GLY A 106 1.07 -26.94 1.92
CA GLY A 106 2.46 -26.51 1.78
C GLY A 106 3.32 -27.71 1.37
N VAL A 107 3.32 -28.77 2.18
CA VAL A 107 4.00 -30.04 1.87
C VAL A 107 2.98 -31.18 1.76
N TYR A 108 2.89 -31.82 0.59
CA TYR A 108 1.98 -32.94 0.35
C TYR A 108 2.64 -34.29 0.58
N VAL A 109 1.96 -35.15 1.35
CA VAL A 109 2.39 -36.51 1.71
C VAL A 109 1.33 -37.50 1.22
N PRO A 110 1.59 -38.22 0.11
CA PRO A 110 0.63 -39.19 -0.44
C PRO A 110 0.28 -40.31 0.55
N GLU A 111 -0.95 -40.81 0.49
CA GLU A 111 -1.38 -42.00 1.23
C GLU A 111 -0.42 -43.18 0.98
N GLY A 112 -0.16 -43.98 2.03
CA GLY A 112 0.76 -45.12 2.01
C GLY A 112 2.26 -44.77 2.07
N HIS A 113 2.64 -43.49 2.02
CA HIS A 113 4.04 -43.04 2.02
C HIS A 113 4.37 -42.23 3.28
N THR A 114 5.66 -42.01 3.54
CA THR A 114 6.15 -41.34 4.76
C THR A 114 7.02 -40.13 4.44
N LEU A 115 6.68 -38.97 5.01
CA LEU A 115 7.55 -37.80 5.08
C LEU A 115 8.33 -37.81 6.39
N THR A 116 9.66 -37.71 6.34
CA THR A 116 10.50 -37.45 7.53
C THR A 116 11.06 -36.02 7.51
N ILE A 117 10.88 -35.24 8.57
CA ILE A 117 11.49 -33.91 8.72
C ILE A 117 12.52 -33.96 9.85
N SER A 118 13.69 -33.33 9.65
CA SER A 118 14.79 -33.29 10.62
C SER A 118 15.67 -32.05 10.42
N GLY A 119 16.75 -31.89 11.18
CA GLY A 119 17.63 -30.71 11.16
C GLY A 119 17.33 -29.75 12.31
N THR A 120 17.87 -28.53 12.28
CA THR A 120 17.62 -27.52 13.32
C THR A 120 17.01 -26.21 12.80
N GLY A 121 16.97 -26.03 11.47
CA GLY A 121 16.33 -24.88 10.84
C GLY A 121 14.80 -24.83 11.00
N SER A 122 14.20 -23.80 10.41
CA SER A 122 12.77 -23.52 10.45
C SER A 122 12.05 -23.90 9.14
N LEU A 123 10.80 -24.34 9.25
CA LEU A 123 9.88 -24.57 8.14
C LEU A 123 8.48 -24.01 8.47
N ASP A 124 8.06 -22.97 7.75
CA ASP A 124 6.68 -22.47 7.72
C ASP A 124 5.95 -23.08 6.51
N ALA A 125 5.05 -24.04 6.77
CA ALA A 125 4.29 -24.76 5.76
C ALA A 125 2.80 -24.42 5.83
N SER A 126 2.21 -23.92 4.74
CA SER A 126 0.83 -23.43 4.75
C SER A 126 0.00 -23.80 3.50
N SER A 127 -1.29 -23.97 3.71
CA SER A 127 -2.28 -24.13 2.64
C SER A 127 -2.86 -22.78 2.17
N ASN A 128 -3.40 -22.76 0.96
CA ASN A 128 -4.20 -21.65 0.43
C ASN A 128 -5.72 -21.82 0.62
N GLY A 129 -6.14 -22.88 1.31
CA GLY A 129 -7.55 -23.24 1.51
C GLY A 129 -7.66 -24.61 2.18
N TYR A 130 -8.52 -25.48 1.68
CA TYR A 130 -8.87 -26.79 2.27
C TYR A 130 -7.73 -27.84 2.40
N GLY A 131 -6.51 -27.57 1.92
CA GLY A 131 -5.32 -28.40 2.21
C GLY A 131 -4.77 -28.24 3.64
N ALA A 132 -3.99 -29.22 4.11
CA ALA A 132 -3.26 -29.14 5.39
C ALA A 132 -2.05 -28.17 5.31
N GLY A 133 -1.42 -27.84 6.44
CA GLY A 133 -0.08 -27.21 6.39
C GLY A 133 0.96 -28.20 5.86
N ILE A 134 1.03 -29.35 6.52
CA ILE A 134 1.82 -30.53 6.13
C ILE A 134 0.89 -31.76 6.12
N GLY A 135 0.76 -32.44 4.98
CA GLY A 135 0.00 -33.69 4.88
C GLY A 135 -0.91 -33.79 3.66
N GLY A 136 -2.22 -33.87 3.88
CA GLY A 136 -3.24 -34.17 2.89
C GLY A 136 -3.80 -32.96 2.11
N ALA A 137 -4.60 -33.25 1.09
CA ALA A 137 -5.26 -32.30 0.18
C ALA A 137 -6.79 -32.54 0.14
N ASP A 138 -7.56 -31.76 -0.65
CA ASP A 138 -9.04 -31.72 -0.52
C ASP A 138 -9.93 -32.29 -1.66
N TYR A 139 -11.20 -32.43 -1.25
CA TYR A 139 -12.54 -32.60 -1.82
C TYR A 139 -12.91 -33.96 -2.38
N SER A 140 -11.91 -34.74 -2.77
CA SER A 140 -12.05 -36.16 -3.12
C SER A 140 -11.50 -37.04 -1.99
N TYR A 141 -12.14 -38.20 -1.76
CA TYR A 141 -11.68 -39.21 -0.80
C TYR A 141 -10.36 -39.91 -1.20
N GLU A 142 -9.71 -39.45 -2.28
CA GLU A 142 -8.53 -40.05 -2.91
C GLU A 142 -7.21 -39.34 -2.54
N LYS A 143 -7.26 -38.36 -1.62
CA LYS A 143 -6.10 -37.52 -1.22
C LYS A 143 -5.84 -37.49 0.29
N SER A 144 -5.99 -38.64 0.95
CA SER A 144 -5.59 -38.81 2.35
C SER A 144 -4.11 -38.49 2.56
N CYS A 145 -3.77 -38.12 3.80
CA CYS A 145 -2.40 -37.96 4.23
C CYS A 145 -1.74 -39.33 4.50
N GLY A 146 -0.51 -39.51 4.03
CA GLY A 146 0.38 -40.58 4.48
C GLY A 146 0.85 -40.43 5.93
N ASN A 147 2.00 -41.02 6.23
CA ASN A 147 2.65 -40.90 7.54
C ASN A 147 3.54 -39.66 7.59
N ILE A 148 3.60 -38.98 8.74
CA ILE A 148 4.47 -37.83 8.98
C ILE A 148 5.33 -38.12 10.20
N VAL A 149 6.65 -38.03 10.05
CA VAL A 149 7.61 -38.18 11.14
C VAL A 149 8.42 -36.90 11.24
N ILE A 150 8.31 -36.18 12.36
CA ILE A 150 9.15 -35.01 12.64
C ILE A 150 10.16 -35.44 13.71
N ASN A 151 11.45 -35.22 13.44
CA ASN A 151 12.58 -35.62 14.26
C ASN A 151 13.49 -34.44 14.68
N GLY A 152 13.29 -33.25 14.10
CA GLY A 152 14.09 -32.05 14.35
C GLY A 152 13.49 -30.82 13.66
N GLY A 153 13.89 -29.63 14.12
CA GLY A 153 13.59 -28.34 13.51
C GLY A 153 12.49 -27.54 14.21
N THR A 154 12.29 -26.30 13.77
CA THR A 154 11.17 -25.44 14.19
C THR A 154 10.11 -25.43 13.10
N ILE A 155 9.03 -26.17 13.30
CA ILE A 155 7.99 -26.39 12.29
C ILE A 155 6.76 -25.56 12.66
N THR A 156 6.36 -24.64 11.79
CA THR A 156 5.03 -24.01 11.82
C THR A 156 4.22 -24.59 10.67
N ALA A 157 3.05 -25.16 10.96
CA ALA A 157 2.23 -25.83 9.96
C ALA A 157 0.78 -25.36 10.06
N THR A 158 0.30 -24.62 9.06
CA THR A 158 -1.01 -23.96 9.06
C THR A 158 -1.95 -24.57 8.02
N GLY A 159 -2.98 -25.27 8.49
CA GLY A 159 -4.08 -25.74 7.66
C GLY A 159 -5.02 -24.58 7.31
N GLY A 160 -5.63 -24.61 6.13
CA GLY A 160 -6.75 -23.72 5.82
C GLY A 160 -8.09 -24.41 6.06
N TYR A 161 -9.17 -23.87 5.49
CA TYR A 161 -10.55 -24.16 5.91
C TYR A 161 -10.85 -25.66 6.14
N GLY A 162 -11.19 -25.99 7.39
CA GLY A 162 -11.48 -27.30 7.96
C GLY A 162 -10.40 -28.37 7.85
N ALA A 163 -9.15 -28.01 7.52
CA ALA A 163 -7.99 -28.88 7.48
C ALA A 163 -7.08 -28.72 8.71
N ALA A 164 -6.34 -29.78 9.03
CA ALA A 164 -5.36 -29.75 10.11
C ALA A 164 -4.09 -28.98 9.74
N GLY A 165 -3.39 -28.47 10.75
CA GLY A 165 -2.02 -27.95 10.57
C GLY A 165 -1.09 -29.06 10.09
N ILE A 166 -1.13 -30.21 10.77
CA ILE A 166 -0.40 -31.43 10.40
C ILE A 166 -1.38 -32.59 10.33
N GLY A 167 -1.50 -33.22 9.15
CA GLY A 167 -2.41 -34.35 8.92
C GLY A 167 -3.36 -34.13 7.75
N GLY A 168 -4.66 -34.20 7.99
CA GLY A 168 -5.67 -34.28 6.93
C GLY A 168 -6.05 -32.93 6.32
N GLY A 169 -6.27 -32.91 5.00
CA GLY A 169 -7.10 -31.88 4.35
C GLY A 169 -8.57 -31.98 4.80
N TYR A 170 -9.44 -31.06 4.36
CA TYR A 170 -10.83 -30.94 4.83
C TYR A 170 -11.65 -32.26 4.81
N LYS A 171 -11.46 -33.14 3.81
CA LYS A 171 -11.99 -34.53 3.81
C LYS A 171 -10.94 -35.65 3.98
N GLY A 172 -9.67 -35.32 4.18
CA GLY A 172 -8.57 -36.27 4.15
C GLY A 172 -8.45 -37.12 5.41
N ASN A 173 -8.37 -38.44 5.24
CA ASN A 173 -7.93 -39.34 6.31
C ASN A 173 -6.45 -39.12 6.63
N VAL A 174 -5.98 -39.66 7.76
CA VAL A 174 -4.59 -39.52 8.22
C VAL A 174 -3.98 -40.86 8.60
N GLY A 175 -2.75 -41.09 8.13
CA GLY A 175 -1.88 -42.16 8.56
C GLY A 175 -1.28 -41.92 9.96
N TYR A 176 -0.07 -42.41 10.18
CA TYR A 176 0.65 -42.25 11.45
C TYR A 176 1.37 -40.90 11.53
N ILE A 177 1.18 -40.15 12.62
CA ILE A 177 1.95 -38.92 12.90
C ILE A 177 2.86 -39.18 14.10
N LYS A 178 4.18 -39.02 13.92
CA LYS A 178 5.18 -39.06 14.99
C LYS A 178 5.87 -37.71 15.16
N ILE A 179 6.06 -37.29 16.40
CA ILE A 179 6.94 -36.15 16.74
C ILE A 179 7.95 -36.60 17.82
N SER A 180 9.23 -36.48 17.46
CA SER A 180 10.49 -36.74 18.21
C SER A 180 11.56 -35.75 17.65
N GLY A 181 12.87 -35.75 17.97
CA GLY A 181 13.47 -35.82 19.31
C GLY A 181 13.95 -34.44 19.84
N THR A 182 14.64 -34.40 20.99
CA THR A 182 14.69 -33.32 22.02
C THR A 182 14.71 -31.84 21.64
N ASN A 183 15.10 -31.44 20.42
CA ASN A 183 15.21 -30.04 20.00
C ASN A 183 14.12 -29.63 18.98
N THR A 184 13.09 -30.45 18.80
CA THR A 184 12.00 -30.21 17.84
C THR A 184 10.93 -29.31 18.45
N LYS A 185 10.59 -28.23 17.75
CA LYS A 185 9.47 -27.33 18.10
C LYS A 185 8.42 -27.43 17.01
N VAL A 186 7.16 -27.73 17.36
CA VAL A 186 6.06 -27.87 16.40
C VAL A 186 4.87 -27.02 16.80
N THR A 187 4.54 -26.03 15.96
CA THR A 187 3.36 -25.18 16.05
C THR A 187 2.41 -25.56 14.93
N ALA A 188 1.47 -26.47 15.23
CA ALA A 188 0.42 -26.83 14.28
C ALA A 188 -0.82 -25.97 14.51
N ILE A 189 -1.21 -25.18 13.50
CA ILE A 189 -2.36 -24.28 13.51
C ILE A 189 -3.46 -24.91 12.65
N LYS A 190 -4.61 -25.17 13.27
CA LYS A 190 -5.78 -25.71 12.58
C LYS A 190 -6.45 -24.61 11.76
N GLY A 191 -7.02 -24.96 10.61
CA GLY A 191 -7.86 -24.03 9.87
C GLY A 191 -9.17 -23.71 10.58
N GLN A 192 -9.85 -22.66 10.12
CA GLN A 192 -11.23 -22.37 10.52
C GLN A 192 -12.10 -23.62 10.35
N ASP A 193 -12.94 -23.93 11.34
CA ASP A 193 -13.83 -25.12 11.38
C ASP A 193 -13.12 -26.49 11.36
N ALA A 194 -11.79 -26.55 11.47
CA ALA A 194 -11.07 -27.82 11.58
C ALA A 194 -11.23 -28.44 13.00
N PRO A 195 -11.37 -29.77 13.13
CA PRO A 195 -11.52 -30.41 14.43
C PRO A 195 -10.19 -30.44 15.20
N TYR A 196 -9.07 -30.71 14.51
CA TYR A 196 -7.75 -30.89 15.11
C TYR A 196 -6.68 -30.04 14.42
N SER A 197 -5.70 -29.52 15.18
CA SER A 197 -4.48 -28.94 14.58
C SER A 197 -3.47 -30.02 14.20
N ILE A 198 -3.49 -31.16 14.88
CA ILE A 198 -2.76 -32.39 14.50
C ILE A 198 -3.78 -33.52 14.47
N GLY A 199 -4.07 -34.07 13.29
CA GLY A 199 -5.16 -35.03 13.09
C GLY A 199 -5.87 -34.87 11.75
N SER A 200 -7.08 -35.41 11.62
CA SER A 200 -7.89 -35.29 10.39
C SER A 200 -8.55 -33.92 10.21
N GLY A 201 -9.00 -33.63 8.99
CA GLY A 201 -9.89 -32.50 8.73
C GLY A 201 -11.35 -32.79 9.13
N ASP A 202 -12.22 -31.78 9.02
CA ASP A 202 -13.64 -31.77 9.41
C ASP A 202 -14.45 -33.00 8.98
N LYS A 203 -14.17 -33.55 7.81
CA LYS A 203 -14.86 -34.75 7.27
C LYS A 203 -13.94 -35.97 7.10
N GLY A 204 -12.71 -35.92 7.60
CA GLY A 204 -11.74 -37.01 7.54
C GLY A 204 -11.70 -37.87 8.81
N SER A 205 -11.33 -39.14 8.67
CA SER A 205 -11.15 -40.08 9.80
C SER A 205 -9.68 -40.22 10.20
N MET A 206 -9.41 -40.32 11.50
CA MET A 206 -8.09 -40.71 12.02
C MET A 206 -7.98 -42.24 11.97
N ASN A 207 -7.40 -42.76 10.89
CA ASN A 207 -7.19 -44.20 10.71
C ASN A 207 -5.83 -44.67 11.27
N GLY A 208 -4.84 -43.78 11.36
CA GLY A 208 -3.57 -44.00 12.06
C GLY A 208 -3.51 -43.33 13.45
N SER A 209 -2.45 -43.61 14.20
CA SER A 209 -2.20 -43.04 15.52
C SER A 209 -1.36 -41.75 15.46
N VAL A 210 -1.57 -40.88 16.45
CA VAL A 210 -0.67 -39.73 16.72
C VAL A 210 0.18 -40.10 17.94
N GLN A 211 1.50 -40.02 17.81
CA GLN A 211 2.47 -40.34 18.86
C GLN A 211 3.47 -39.19 19.01
N ILE A 212 3.51 -38.59 20.19
CA ILE A 212 4.42 -37.50 20.55
C ILE A 212 5.31 -38.05 21.66
N ASP A 213 6.56 -38.38 21.34
CA ASP A 213 7.47 -39.09 22.25
C ASP A 213 8.24 -38.13 23.17
N TYR A 214 7.50 -37.42 24.03
CA TYR A 214 8.08 -36.62 25.12
C TYR A 214 7.16 -36.54 26.34
N THR A 215 7.77 -36.43 27.52
CA THR A 215 7.10 -35.99 28.75
C THR A 215 6.82 -34.49 28.70
N ILE A 216 5.66 -34.07 29.19
CA ILE A 216 5.16 -32.69 29.07
C ILE A 216 5.63 -31.83 30.25
N GLU A 217 6.31 -30.72 29.97
CA GLU A 217 6.15 -29.50 30.78
C GLU A 217 5.33 -28.47 29.98
N GLN A 218 4.32 -27.87 30.64
CA GLN A 218 3.16 -27.32 29.94
C GLN A 218 3.38 -25.98 29.22
N THR A 219 3.18 -25.95 27.89
CA THR A 219 2.32 -24.94 27.20
C THR A 219 1.98 -25.33 25.75
N THR A 220 1.18 -26.38 25.55
CA THR A 220 0.43 -26.61 24.29
C THR A 220 -0.97 -27.12 24.60
N GLN A 221 -2.02 -26.38 24.21
CA GLN A 221 -3.39 -26.90 24.19
C GLN A 221 -3.53 -27.95 23.09
N PHE A 222 -4.00 -29.15 23.41
CA PHE A 222 -4.48 -30.10 22.41
C PHE A 222 -5.63 -30.98 22.91
N PHE A 223 -6.53 -31.28 21.96
CA PHE A 223 -7.66 -32.23 22.00
C PHE A 223 -8.92 -31.82 22.80
N GLU A 224 -9.90 -31.29 22.06
CA GLU A 224 -11.29 -31.65 22.31
C GLU A 224 -11.67 -32.87 21.43
N THR A 225 -11.90 -34.01 22.08
CA THR A 225 -12.87 -35.02 21.61
C THR A 225 -13.68 -35.48 22.81
N PRO A 226 -15.01 -35.33 22.81
CA PRO A 226 -15.82 -35.80 23.92
C PRO A 226 -15.96 -37.33 23.88
N GLY A 227 -15.45 -37.98 24.92
CA GLY A 227 -15.81 -39.37 25.24
C GLY A 227 -14.67 -40.37 25.23
N ILE A 228 -14.08 -40.60 26.40
CA ILE A 228 -13.77 -41.94 26.93
C ILE A 228 -13.90 -41.86 28.45
N ALA A 229 -14.66 -42.78 29.04
CA ALA A 229 -14.86 -42.83 30.48
C ALA A 229 -13.63 -43.40 31.18
N ALA A 230 -13.37 -42.93 32.41
CA ALA A 230 -12.34 -43.51 33.26
C ALA A 230 -12.63 -44.99 33.53
N SER A 231 -11.62 -45.84 33.33
CA SER A 231 -11.53 -47.17 33.94
C SER A 231 -10.11 -47.36 34.48
N PRO A 232 -9.94 -48.02 35.63
CA PRO A 232 -8.65 -48.05 36.31
C PRO A 232 -7.72 -49.07 35.64
N PHE A 233 -6.72 -48.58 34.90
CA PHE A 233 -5.61 -49.42 34.43
C PHE A 233 -4.42 -49.33 35.38
N ASN A 234 -4.04 -50.50 35.88
CA ASN A 234 -3.01 -50.71 36.88
C ASN A 234 -1.62 -50.71 36.21
N TYR A 235 -0.93 -49.57 36.20
CA TYR A 235 0.44 -49.50 35.69
C TYR A 235 1.38 -50.34 36.57
N PRO A 236 2.32 -51.11 35.99
CA PRO A 236 3.31 -51.84 36.76
C PRO A 236 4.23 -50.85 37.48
N VAL A 237 4.13 -50.81 38.81
CA VAL A 237 5.01 -50.02 39.67
C VAL A 237 6.33 -50.76 39.82
N ALA A 238 7.40 -50.24 39.22
CA ALA A 238 8.74 -50.80 39.31
C ALA A 238 9.65 -49.85 40.12
N PRO A 239 10.56 -50.38 40.95
CA PRO A 239 11.60 -49.56 41.57
C PRO A 239 12.67 -49.17 40.53
N TYR A 240 13.08 -47.91 40.56
CA TYR A 240 14.25 -47.39 39.84
C TYR A 240 15.16 -46.61 40.78
N THR A 241 16.43 -46.43 40.40
CA THR A 241 17.44 -45.78 41.24
C THR A 241 17.89 -44.44 40.66
N VAL A 242 17.67 -43.33 41.35
CA VAL A 242 18.29 -42.05 41.01
C VAL A 242 19.73 -42.05 41.51
N ILE A 243 20.69 -41.96 40.59
CA ILE A 243 22.11 -41.83 40.87
C ILE A 243 22.48 -40.36 40.71
N PHE A 244 23.06 -39.75 41.74
CA PHE A 244 23.54 -38.38 41.67
C PHE A 244 25.02 -38.37 41.25
N ASP A 245 25.36 -37.55 40.26
CA ASP A 245 26.72 -37.36 39.73
C ASP A 245 27.18 -35.92 40.00
N ALA A 246 28.38 -35.75 40.55
CA ALA A 246 28.92 -34.45 40.95
C ALA A 246 29.27 -33.54 39.77
N ASN A 247 29.32 -34.04 38.53
CA ASN A 247 29.56 -33.30 37.29
C ASN A 247 30.72 -32.28 37.36
N GLY A 248 31.89 -32.76 37.80
CA GLY A 248 33.08 -31.94 38.00
C GLY A 248 33.13 -31.18 39.33
N GLY A 249 32.21 -31.45 40.26
CA GLY A 249 32.35 -31.20 41.70
C GLY A 249 32.95 -32.40 42.46
N GLU A 250 32.97 -32.29 43.78
CA GLU A 250 33.48 -33.25 44.76
C GLU A 250 32.41 -33.62 45.79
N GLY A 251 32.62 -34.72 46.52
CA GLY A 251 31.70 -35.27 47.53
C GLY A 251 30.99 -36.53 47.07
N ASP A 252 30.13 -37.09 47.94
CA ASP A 252 29.39 -38.34 47.70
C ASP A 252 27.90 -38.19 48.05
N MET A 253 27.04 -38.80 47.24
CA MET A 253 25.61 -38.99 47.53
C MET A 253 25.23 -40.46 47.33
N ALA A 254 24.38 -40.99 48.21
CA ALA A 254 23.85 -42.33 48.05
C ALA A 254 22.84 -42.36 46.89
N PRO A 255 22.80 -43.43 46.07
CA PRO A 255 21.74 -43.61 45.10
C PRO A 255 20.38 -43.74 45.80
N GLN A 256 19.40 -42.96 45.35
CA GLN A 256 18.06 -42.89 45.93
C GLN A 256 17.12 -43.84 45.21
N MET A 257 16.36 -44.67 45.94
CA MET A 257 15.30 -45.48 45.33
C MET A 257 14.01 -44.66 45.14
N ALA A 258 13.38 -44.84 44.00
CA ALA A 258 12.10 -44.24 43.61
C ALA A 258 11.21 -45.28 42.93
N LEU A 259 9.91 -44.98 42.75
CA LEU A 259 8.95 -45.86 42.08
C LEU A 259 8.47 -45.22 40.78
N THR A 260 8.44 -45.98 39.68
CA THR A 260 7.95 -45.47 38.40
C THR A 260 6.48 -45.04 38.51
N ASN A 261 6.13 -43.95 37.82
CA ASN A 261 4.80 -43.34 37.82
C ASN A 261 4.35 -42.69 39.15
N PHE A 262 5.29 -42.40 40.07
CA PHE A 262 5.06 -41.56 41.25
C PHE A 262 6.03 -40.38 41.29
N GLU A 263 5.56 -39.22 41.74
CA GLU A 263 6.42 -38.08 42.09
C GLU A 263 7.25 -38.45 43.33
N GLN A 264 8.58 -38.42 43.18
CA GLN A 264 9.51 -38.64 44.28
C GLN A 264 10.35 -37.38 44.50
N ALA A 265 10.32 -36.83 45.73
CA ALA A 265 11.20 -35.74 46.10
C ALA A 265 12.66 -36.23 46.15
N LEU A 266 13.58 -35.50 45.52
CA LEU A 266 15.01 -35.81 45.47
C LEU A 266 15.68 -35.56 46.83
N ASP A 267 16.72 -36.33 47.13
CA ASP A 267 17.62 -36.05 48.25
C ASP A 267 18.37 -34.73 48.05
N ALA A 268 18.64 -34.03 49.17
CA ALA A 268 19.33 -32.76 49.17
C ALA A 268 20.78 -32.91 48.68
N ASN A 269 21.22 -32.03 47.77
CA ASN A 269 22.58 -32.03 47.25
C ASN A 269 23.64 -31.99 48.37
N ARG A 270 24.65 -32.85 48.25
CA ARG A 270 25.83 -32.90 49.14
C ARG A 270 27.16 -32.68 48.40
N PHE A 271 27.12 -32.57 47.07
CA PHE A 271 28.30 -32.22 46.31
C PHE A 271 28.65 -30.74 46.49
N THR A 272 29.93 -30.44 46.41
CA THR A 272 30.49 -29.08 46.39
C THR A 272 31.38 -28.92 45.16
N ARG A 273 31.63 -27.69 44.71
CA ARG A 273 32.61 -27.43 43.64
C ARG A 273 33.27 -26.09 43.87
N GLU A 274 34.58 -26.08 44.05
CA GLU A 274 35.31 -24.86 44.44
C GLU A 274 35.15 -23.76 43.38
N GLY A 275 34.60 -22.61 43.79
CA GLY A 275 34.30 -21.48 42.91
C GLY A 275 33.04 -21.62 42.06
N TYR A 276 32.15 -22.57 42.37
CA TYR A 276 30.86 -22.75 41.69
C TYR A 276 29.70 -22.97 42.67
N SER A 277 28.57 -22.34 42.38
CA SER A 277 27.30 -22.58 43.08
C SER A 277 26.52 -23.72 42.43
N PHE A 278 25.94 -24.60 43.24
CA PHE A 278 24.99 -25.61 42.78
C PHE A 278 23.66 -24.94 42.38
N VAL A 279 23.21 -25.15 41.14
CA VAL A 279 22.01 -24.51 40.58
C VAL A 279 20.83 -25.48 40.52
N GLY A 280 21.11 -26.78 40.43
CA GLY A 280 20.12 -27.84 40.26
C GLY A 280 20.76 -29.11 39.73
N TRP A 281 19.95 -30.08 39.39
CA TRP A 281 20.29 -31.33 38.72
C TRP A 281 19.94 -31.26 37.24
N ASN A 282 20.61 -32.05 36.40
CA ASN A 282 20.26 -32.25 34.99
C ASN A 282 20.38 -33.75 34.63
N THR A 283 19.50 -34.28 33.78
CA THR A 283 19.61 -35.67 33.27
C THR A 283 20.81 -35.92 32.33
N LYS A 284 21.55 -34.87 31.93
CA LYS A 284 22.78 -34.98 31.13
C LYS A 284 23.92 -34.12 31.68
N VAL A 285 25.14 -34.61 31.46
CA VAL A 285 26.40 -34.00 31.91
C VAL A 285 26.67 -32.60 31.31
N ASP A 286 26.16 -32.34 30.11
CA ASP A 286 26.36 -31.12 29.31
C ASP A 286 25.26 -30.07 29.48
N ASP A 287 24.38 -30.25 30.48
CA ASP A 287 23.21 -29.41 30.76
C ASP A 287 22.11 -29.43 29.67
N SER A 288 22.19 -30.33 28.68
CA SER A 288 21.21 -30.44 27.58
C SER A 288 20.01 -31.36 27.86
N GLY A 289 19.81 -31.75 29.11
CA GLY A 289 18.71 -32.61 29.58
C GLY A 289 17.69 -31.88 30.46
N GLU A 290 16.69 -32.64 30.91
CA GLU A 290 15.68 -32.20 31.89
C GLU A 290 16.33 -31.79 33.21
N SER A 291 15.90 -30.67 33.79
CA SER A 291 16.49 -30.06 35.00
C SER A 291 15.57 -30.17 36.22
N TYR A 292 16.13 -30.50 37.39
CA TYR A 292 15.41 -30.53 38.67
C TYR A 292 16.06 -29.60 39.69
N ALA A 293 15.26 -28.92 40.51
CA ALA A 293 15.79 -28.13 41.63
C ALA A 293 16.39 -29.03 42.73
N ASP A 294 17.19 -28.47 43.64
CA ASP A 294 17.52 -29.17 44.89
C ASP A 294 16.23 -29.54 45.64
N LYS A 295 16.11 -30.81 46.04
CA LYS A 295 14.88 -31.40 46.63
C LYS A 295 13.62 -31.29 45.74
N GLY A 296 13.78 -31.04 44.44
CA GLY A 296 12.69 -31.07 43.47
C GLY A 296 12.06 -32.45 43.35
N TYR A 297 10.90 -32.54 42.71
CA TYR A 297 10.25 -33.82 42.42
C TYR A 297 10.72 -34.36 41.06
N VAL A 298 11.02 -35.65 41.00
CA VAL A 298 11.24 -36.40 39.75
C VAL A 298 10.10 -37.39 39.54
N THR A 299 9.65 -37.51 38.30
CA THR A 299 8.67 -38.53 37.87
C THR A 299 9.25 -39.24 36.66
N TYR A 300 9.44 -40.56 36.77
CA TYR A 300 9.99 -41.38 35.69
C TYR A 300 8.98 -42.45 35.28
N THR A 301 8.75 -42.57 33.97
CA THR A 301 7.70 -43.42 33.38
C THR A 301 8.25 -44.68 32.70
N GLU A 302 9.55 -44.72 32.40
CA GLU A 302 10.22 -45.90 31.84
C GLU A 302 10.78 -46.81 32.93
N ALA A 303 10.62 -48.13 32.77
CA ALA A 303 11.16 -49.11 33.70
C ALA A 303 12.64 -49.42 33.38
N GLY A 304 13.56 -48.74 34.06
CA GLY A 304 15.01 -48.96 33.98
C GLY A 304 15.65 -48.97 35.38
N ALA A 305 16.75 -49.71 35.55
CA ALA A 305 17.34 -49.94 36.88
C ALA A 305 17.87 -48.67 37.57
N SER A 306 18.30 -47.67 36.78
CA SER A 306 18.79 -46.39 37.30
C SER A 306 18.72 -45.24 36.28
N VAL A 307 18.53 -44.01 36.76
CA VAL A 307 18.69 -42.76 36.02
C VAL A 307 19.79 -41.92 36.68
N THR A 308 20.63 -41.23 35.91
CA THR A 308 21.70 -40.38 36.47
C THR A 308 21.35 -38.90 36.38
N LEU A 309 21.49 -38.19 37.50
CA LEU A 309 21.31 -36.74 37.62
C LEU A 309 22.65 -36.07 37.91
N TYR A 310 23.12 -35.29 36.94
CA TYR A 310 24.36 -34.53 36.96
C TYR A 310 24.15 -33.17 37.62
N ALA A 311 25.01 -32.80 38.56
CA ALA A 311 24.96 -31.49 39.20
C ALA A 311 25.20 -30.34 38.19
N ARG A 312 24.40 -29.29 38.28
CA ARG A 312 24.55 -28.04 37.51
C ARG A 312 25.33 -27.04 38.34
N TRP A 313 26.37 -26.47 37.74
CA TRP A 313 27.32 -25.61 38.42
C TRP A 313 27.45 -24.25 37.71
N PHE A 314 27.02 -23.18 38.37
CA PHE A 314 27.29 -21.82 37.91
C PHE A 314 28.65 -21.36 38.44
N LYS A 315 29.47 -20.74 37.58
CA LYS A 315 30.81 -20.27 37.95
C LYS A 315 30.73 -18.92 38.68
N GLY A 316 30.86 -18.94 40.00
CA GLY A 316 30.68 -17.81 40.89
C GLY A 316 29.64 -18.07 41.98
N ASP A 317 29.49 -17.11 42.88
CA ASP A 317 28.54 -17.17 43.99
C ASP A 317 27.18 -16.61 43.53
N ALA A 318 26.20 -17.49 43.31
CA ALA A 318 24.85 -17.09 42.93
C ALA A 318 24.06 -16.62 44.17
N ILE A 319 23.30 -15.53 44.02
CA ILE A 319 22.51 -14.96 45.11
C ILE A 319 21.18 -15.72 45.19
N ASN A 320 21.14 -16.73 46.08
CA ASN A 320 19.95 -17.51 46.32
C ASN A 320 18.98 -16.77 47.27
N PHE A 321 17.84 -16.38 46.72
CA PHE A 321 16.77 -15.64 47.40
C PHE A 321 16.16 -16.38 48.61
N SER A 322 16.35 -17.70 48.73
CA SER A 322 15.89 -18.46 49.89
C SER A 322 16.75 -18.25 51.15
N TYR A 323 17.92 -17.62 51.02
CA TYR A 323 18.83 -17.33 52.13
C TYR A 323 18.87 -15.84 52.53
N LEU A 324 18.11 -14.98 51.84
CA LEU A 324 18.00 -13.57 52.23
C LEU A 324 17.22 -13.43 53.54
N THR A 325 17.77 -12.67 54.48
CA THR A 325 17.16 -12.35 55.78
C THR A 325 16.78 -10.88 55.94
N GLU A 326 17.14 -10.06 54.94
CA GLU A 326 16.92 -8.62 54.88
C GLU A 326 16.82 -8.16 53.42
N ASP A 327 16.52 -6.88 53.22
CA ASP A 327 16.44 -6.24 51.90
C ASP A 327 17.76 -6.37 51.11
N TYR A 328 17.66 -6.55 49.80
CA TYR A 328 18.81 -6.80 48.93
C TYR A 328 18.87 -5.85 47.73
N VAL A 329 20.05 -5.27 47.48
CA VAL A 329 20.34 -4.43 46.32
C VAL A 329 21.35 -5.16 45.43
N ALA A 330 20.85 -5.76 44.35
CA ALA A 330 21.63 -6.47 43.37
C ALA A 330 22.60 -5.53 42.64
N LYS A 331 23.81 -6.04 42.44
CA LYS A 331 25.00 -5.39 41.89
C LYS A 331 25.29 -5.88 40.48
N ASN A 332 26.13 -5.15 39.77
CA ASN A 332 26.46 -5.48 38.39
C ASN A 332 27.20 -6.83 38.29
N GLY A 333 26.61 -7.77 37.55
CA GLY A 333 27.11 -9.13 37.37
C GLY A 333 26.42 -10.18 38.23
N ASP A 334 25.52 -9.79 39.15
CA ASP A 334 24.83 -10.73 40.03
C ASP A 334 23.91 -11.67 39.23
N VAL A 335 23.90 -12.94 39.65
CA VAL A 335 22.96 -13.96 39.19
C VAL A 335 22.04 -14.32 40.34
N LEU A 336 20.76 -13.99 40.17
CA LEU A 336 19.72 -14.16 41.17
C LEU A 336 18.98 -15.47 40.89
N VAL A 337 18.77 -16.29 41.92
CA VAL A 337 18.16 -17.62 41.81
C VAL A 337 17.20 -17.92 42.96
N GLY A 338 16.24 -18.82 42.73
CA GLY A 338 15.40 -19.40 43.77
C GLY A 338 14.19 -18.55 44.20
N VAL A 339 13.51 -19.02 45.24
CA VAL A 339 12.29 -18.41 45.77
C VAL A 339 12.64 -17.46 46.91
N LEU A 340 12.07 -16.25 46.89
CA LEU A 340 12.26 -15.28 47.97
C LEU A 340 11.66 -15.78 49.29
N GLY A 341 12.52 -15.97 50.29
CA GLY A 341 12.11 -16.18 51.67
C GLY A 341 11.60 -14.86 52.27
N GLY A 342 10.43 -14.89 52.92
CA GLY A 342 9.89 -13.70 53.58
C GLY A 342 9.41 -12.59 52.61
N ASN A 343 9.44 -11.35 53.08
CA ASN A 343 9.02 -10.16 52.32
C ASN A 343 10.14 -9.11 52.43
N HIS A 344 11.17 -9.23 51.58
CA HIS A 344 12.40 -8.40 51.60
C HIS A 344 12.59 -7.62 50.30
N LYS A 345 12.89 -6.31 50.40
CA LYS A 345 12.97 -5.42 49.23
C LYS A 345 14.09 -5.83 48.28
N ILE A 346 13.73 -6.23 47.06
CA ILE A 346 14.69 -6.50 45.98
C ILE A 346 14.82 -5.25 45.11
N SER A 347 16.05 -4.74 44.99
CA SER A 347 16.38 -3.60 44.13
C SER A 347 17.58 -3.89 43.23
N ILE A 348 17.77 -3.13 42.16
CA ILE A 348 18.93 -3.20 41.25
C ILE A 348 19.62 -1.83 41.27
N GLU A 349 20.94 -1.81 41.51
CA GLU A 349 21.77 -0.60 41.56
C GLU A 349 21.81 0.16 40.21
N ASP A 350 22.01 1.48 40.26
CA ASP A 350 22.15 2.33 39.06
C ASP A 350 23.36 1.89 38.21
N GLY A 351 23.09 1.56 36.94
CA GLY A 351 24.05 1.02 35.99
C GLY A 351 24.26 -0.51 36.03
N ALA A 352 23.56 -1.25 36.91
CA ALA A 352 23.80 -2.69 37.08
C ALA A 352 23.07 -3.56 36.05
N LYS A 353 23.81 -4.52 35.47
CA LYS A 353 23.31 -5.66 34.70
C LYS A 353 23.21 -6.89 35.59
N VAL A 354 22.01 -7.45 35.76
CA VAL A 354 21.73 -8.62 36.60
C VAL A 354 21.09 -9.74 35.79
N THR A 355 21.30 -10.99 36.20
CA THR A 355 20.70 -12.17 35.54
C THR A 355 19.64 -12.79 36.45
N LEU A 356 18.44 -13.05 35.94
CA LEU A 356 17.40 -13.84 36.61
C LEU A 356 17.46 -15.28 36.08
N ALA A 357 17.70 -16.24 36.97
CA ALA A 357 17.83 -17.65 36.64
C ALA A 357 16.99 -18.53 37.58
N GLY A 358 15.67 -18.55 37.37
CA GLY A 358 14.73 -19.34 38.17
C GLY A 358 14.23 -18.60 39.41
N VAL A 359 14.11 -17.27 39.32
CA VAL A 359 13.68 -16.40 40.41
C VAL A 359 12.17 -16.47 40.62
N THR A 360 11.72 -16.59 41.86
CA THR A 360 10.30 -16.45 42.23
C THR A 360 10.12 -15.45 43.38
N ILE A 361 9.50 -14.32 43.08
CA ILE A 361 9.11 -13.28 44.04
C ILE A 361 7.59 -13.26 44.15
N ASN A 362 7.05 -13.89 45.20
CA ASN A 362 5.61 -14.00 45.43
C ASN A 362 5.07 -12.86 46.30
N GLY A 363 5.03 -11.64 45.74
CA GLY A 363 4.53 -10.44 46.41
C GLY A 363 3.13 -10.60 47.02
N VAL A 364 3.08 -10.62 48.35
CA VAL A 364 1.86 -10.62 49.16
C VAL A 364 1.27 -9.20 49.16
N ASN A 365 -0.02 -9.04 48.88
CA ASN A 365 -0.67 -7.72 48.94
C ASN A 365 -0.93 -7.31 50.40
N ASP A 366 0.00 -6.59 51.02
CA ASP A 366 -0.10 -6.15 52.41
C ASP A 366 0.36 -4.69 52.54
N SER A 367 -0.41 -3.85 53.22
CA SER A 367 -0.14 -2.41 53.39
C SER A 367 1.17 -2.09 54.12
N LYS A 368 1.79 -3.09 54.75
CA LYS A 368 3.14 -3.01 55.33
C LYS A 368 4.26 -3.00 54.27
N TYR A 369 4.07 -3.63 53.11
CA TYR A 369 5.13 -3.89 52.12
C TYR A 369 4.96 -3.04 50.86
N LYS A 370 5.09 -1.71 51.01
CA LYS A 370 4.91 -0.72 49.94
C LYS A 370 6.11 -0.63 48.97
N TRP A 371 6.35 -1.69 48.21
CA TRP A 371 7.43 -1.76 47.20
C TRP A 371 7.08 -2.74 46.05
N ALA A 372 7.77 -2.57 44.92
CA ALA A 372 7.62 -3.41 43.73
C ALA A 372 8.33 -4.75 43.90
N GLY A 373 8.01 -5.76 43.07
CA GLY A 373 8.68 -7.06 43.14
C GLY A 373 10.18 -6.94 42.92
N ILE A 374 10.58 -6.13 41.95
CA ILE A 374 11.95 -5.61 41.76
C ILE A 374 11.87 -4.10 41.54
N THR A 375 12.80 -3.34 42.11
CA THR A 375 12.92 -1.88 41.92
C THR A 375 14.26 -1.54 41.29
N CYS A 376 14.30 -0.89 40.12
CA CYS A 376 15.55 -0.27 39.67
C CYS A 376 15.77 1.04 40.44
N GLU A 377 16.96 1.22 41.01
CA GLU A 377 17.35 2.46 41.70
C GLU A 377 17.84 3.53 40.72
N GLY A 378 18.23 3.09 39.52
CA GLY A 378 18.54 3.95 38.39
C GLY A 378 18.33 3.26 37.04
N ASP A 379 19.27 3.44 36.11
CA ASP A 379 19.28 2.70 34.85
C ASP A 379 19.71 1.26 35.15
N CYS A 380 19.10 0.26 34.51
CA CYS A 380 19.31 -1.15 34.88
C CYS A 380 19.14 -2.08 33.68
N GLU A 381 19.83 -3.22 33.69
CA GLU A 381 19.60 -4.30 32.72
C GLU A 381 19.25 -5.61 33.43
N ILE A 382 18.21 -6.28 32.96
CA ILE A 382 17.79 -7.61 33.39
C ILE A 382 18.01 -8.60 32.24
N VAL A 383 18.86 -9.60 32.45
CA VAL A 383 19.04 -10.74 31.55
C VAL A 383 18.19 -11.91 32.04
N LEU A 384 17.31 -12.44 31.19
CA LEU A 384 16.54 -13.65 31.45
C LEU A 384 17.37 -14.86 30.98
N ALA A 385 17.89 -15.64 31.94
CA ALA A 385 18.74 -16.78 31.62
C ALA A 385 18.01 -17.84 30.79
N ASP A 386 18.72 -18.48 29.86
CA ASP A 386 18.15 -19.48 28.97
C ASP A 386 17.52 -20.65 29.75
N ASN A 387 16.37 -21.12 29.28
CA ASN A 387 15.54 -22.14 29.93
C ASN A 387 15.12 -21.84 31.39
N SER A 388 15.27 -20.60 31.87
CA SER A 388 14.82 -20.20 33.20
C SER A 388 13.38 -19.67 33.18
N LYS A 389 12.60 -20.01 34.22
CA LYS A 389 11.26 -19.49 34.46
C LYS A 389 11.28 -18.55 35.65
N ASN A 390 11.10 -17.25 35.39
CA ASN A 390 11.12 -16.21 36.42
C ASN A 390 9.70 -15.70 36.68
N THR A 391 9.34 -15.50 37.95
CA THR A 391 8.05 -14.96 38.37
C THR A 391 8.27 -13.79 39.31
N VAL A 392 7.73 -12.60 38.98
CA VAL A 392 7.94 -11.38 39.76
C VAL A 392 6.61 -10.68 40.04
N LYS A 393 6.22 -10.60 41.32
CA LYS A 393 4.97 -9.98 41.74
C LYS A 393 5.20 -8.87 42.77
N GLY A 394 4.55 -7.71 42.59
CA GLY A 394 4.64 -6.56 43.51
C GLY A 394 4.02 -6.81 44.89
N PHE A 395 4.51 -6.15 45.94
CA PHE A 395 4.09 -6.40 47.33
C PHE A 395 2.90 -5.53 47.82
N HIS A 396 2.34 -4.71 46.93
CA HIS A 396 1.17 -3.89 47.24
C HIS A 396 0.36 -3.65 45.97
N GLU A 397 -0.95 -3.45 46.07
CA GLU A 397 -1.83 -3.16 44.94
C GLU A 397 -1.32 -2.01 44.05
N TRP A 398 -0.70 -1.01 44.67
CA TRP A 398 -0.18 0.20 44.03
C TRP A 398 1.17 0.04 43.31
N TYR A 399 1.91 -1.02 43.60
CA TYR A 399 3.29 -1.18 43.17
C TYR A 399 3.37 -2.21 42.03
N PRO A 400 4.19 -1.96 41.00
CA PRO A 400 4.30 -2.87 39.86
C PRO A 400 5.03 -4.17 40.22
N GLY A 401 5.05 -5.12 39.29
CA GLY A 401 5.96 -6.26 39.36
C GLY A 401 7.42 -5.79 39.29
N ILE A 402 7.75 -4.98 38.29
CA ILE A 402 9.07 -4.32 38.17
C ILE A 402 8.86 -2.80 38.08
N TYR A 403 9.48 -2.02 38.98
CA TYR A 403 9.40 -0.55 38.98
C TYR A 403 10.58 0.09 38.24
N VAL A 404 10.27 1.01 37.33
CA VAL A 404 11.24 1.79 36.54
C VAL A 404 11.02 3.28 36.85
N PRO A 405 11.93 3.94 37.60
CA PRO A 405 11.75 5.33 37.98
C PRO A 405 11.73 6.30 36.79
N LYS A 406 11.06 7.44 36.98
CA LYS A 406 11.07 8.58 36.04
C LYS A 406 12.49 8.95 35.59
N ASN A 407 12.65 9.21 34.29
CA ASN A 407 13.93 9.55 33.64
C ASN A 407 15.04 8.48 33.73
N LYS A 408 14.70 7.26 34.15
CA LYS A 408 15.61 6.09 34.16
C LYS A 408 15.16 5.05 33.13
N THR A 409 16.02 4.10 32.80
CA THR A 409 15.81 3.12 31.74
C THR A 409 16.01 1.69 32.24
N LEU A 410 14.99 0.85 32.08
CA LEU A 410 15.12 -0.60 32.20
C LEU A 410 15.36 -1.21 30.82
N THR A 411 16.40 -2.03 30.69
CA THR A 411 16.63 -2.89 29.52
C THR A 411 16.40 -4.36 29.90
N ILE A 412 15.66 -5.11 29.07
CA ILE A 412 15.45 -6.56 29.25
C ILE A 412 16.00 -7.31 28.03
N SER A 413 16.76 -8.38 28.27
CA SER A 413 17.41 -9.21 27.24
C SER A 413 17.48 -10.69 27.67
N GLY A 414 17.97 -11.58 26.79
CA GLY A 414 18.09 -13.03 27.06
C GLY A 414 16.86 -13.84 26.63
N SER A 415 16.98 -15.17 26.53
CA SER A 415 15.89 -16.03 25.97
C SER A 415 14.92 -16.58 27.02
N GLY A 416 15.21 -16.38 28.31
CA GLY A 416 14.39 -16.90 29.41
C GLY A 416 12.98 -16.32 29.50
N PHE A 417 12.19 -16.90 30.40
CA PHE A 417 10.79 -16.53 30.63
C PHE A 417 10.63 -15.63 31.87
N LEU A 418 9.70 -14.67 31.79
CA LEU A 418 9.33 -13.75 32.86
C LEU A 418 7.80 -13.58 32.92
N ASP A 419 7.13 -14.11 33.94
CA ASP A 419 5.75 -13.73 34.31
C ASP A 419 5.80 -12.65 35.38
N VAL A 420 5.30 -11.46 35.07
CA VAL A 420 5.45 -10.26 35.90
C VAL A 420 4.10 -9.57 36.10
N SER A 421 3.74 -9.29 37.35
CA SER A 421 2.40 -8.78 37.68
C SER A 421 2.36 -7.84 38.88
N SER A 422 1.38 -6.94 38.89
CA SER A 422 1.01 -6.18 40.09
C SER A 422 -0.12 -6.88 40.87
N ASN A 423 -0.40 -6.38 42.07
CA ASN A 423 -1.58 -6.77 42.85
C ASN A 423 -2.81 -5.87 42.59
N GLY A 424 -2.72 -4.87 41.68
CA GLY A 424 -3.79 -3.87 41.50
C GLY A 424 -3.43 -2.72 40.52
N SER A 425 -3.43 -1.49 41.01
CA SER A 425 -3.14 -0.26 40.25
C SER A 425 -1.72 -0.10 39.69
N GLY A 426 -0.76 -0.94 40.10
CA GLY A 426 0.57 -0.98 39.48
C GLY A 426 0.57 -1.59 38.06
N ALA A 427 1.57 -1.24 37.25
CA ALA A 427 1.82 -1.92 35.98
C ALA A 427 2.40 -3.33 36.19
N GLY A 428 2.46 -4.17 35.14
CA GLY A 428 3.32 -5.35 35.17
C GLY A 428 4.80 -4.92 35.26
N ILE A 429 5.26 -4.22 34.22
CA ILE A 429 6.57 -3.56 34.15
C ILE A 429 6.33 -2.06 33.99
N GLY A 430 6.97 -1.23 34.83
CA GLY A 430 6.99 0.22 34.67
C GLY A 430 6.59 0.99 35.92
N GLY A 431 5.44 1.69 35.89
CA GLY A 431 5.00 2.63 36.92
C GLY A 431 4.03 2.06 37.96
N GLY A 432 3.73 2.88 38.97
CA GLY A 432 2.82 2.56 40.07
C GLY A 432 1.91 3.73 40.48
N PHE A 433 1.26 3.63 41.63
CA PHE A 433 0.43 4.69 42.21
C PHE A 433 0.56 4.77 43.73
N SER A 434 1.55 5.47 44.26
CA SER A 434 1.57 5.76 45.71
C SER A 434 0.79 7.04 46.02
N PRO A 435 -0.12 7.04 47.00
CA PRO A 435 -0.68 8.26 47.58
C PRO A 435 0.20 8.84 48.70
N ASP A 436 1.16 8.07 49.23
CA ASP A 436 2.06 8.47 50.32
C ASP A 436 3.45 8.92 49.82
N ALA A 437 3.86 8.44 48.65
CA ALA A 437 5.06 8.89 47.94
C ALA A 437 4.66 9.61 46.65
N GLU A 438 5.53 10.48 46.14
CA GLU A 438 5.28 11.20 44.88
C GLU A 438 4.96 10.22 43.74
N LYS A 439 4.18 10.69 42.74
CA LYS A 439 3.69 9.88 41.61
C LYS A 439 4.79 8.95 41.08
N MET A 440 4.50 7.64 41.11
CA MET A 440 5.40 6.59 40.64
C MET A 440 5.38 6.50 39.11
N ASP A 441 5.83 7.58 38.48
CA ASP A 441 5.99 7.72 37.04
C ASP A 441 6.96 6.66 36.49
N CYS A 442 6.61 6.10 35.33
CA CYS A 442 7.44 5.15 34.62
C CYS A 442 8.54 5.88 33.82
N GLY A 443 9.77 5.40 33.92
CA GLY A 443 10.86 5.75 33.02
C GLY A 443 10.71 5.13 31.62
N ASN A 444 11.83 4.95 30.94
CA ASN A 444 11.92 4.27 29.66
C ASN A 444 12.00 2.75 29.85
N ILE A 445 11.36 1.99 28.96
CA ILE A 445 11.43 0.52 28.95
C ILE A 445 11.95 0.09 27.58
N THR A 446 13.04 -0.68 27.57
CA THR A 446 13.62 -1.27 26.36
C THR A 446 13.59 -2.79 26.49
N ILE A 447 12.94 -3.47 25.54
CA ILE A 447 12.92 -4.93 25.46
C ILE A 447 13.64 -5.35 24.18
N LEU A 448 14.75 -6.05 24.35
CA LEU A 448 15.56 -6.59 23.28
C LEU A 448 15.08 -7.99 22.90
N ASP A 449 14.89 -8.87 23.90
CA ASP A 449 14.44 -10.25 23.73
C ASP A 449 13.76 -10.79 25.01
N GLY A 450 13.33 -12.05 24.96
CA GLY A 450 12.77 -12.82 26.09
C GLY A 450 11.33 -13.26 25.87
N ILE A 451 10.82 -14.14 26.74
CA ILE A 451 9.40 -14.53 26.76
C ILE A 451 8.74 -13.85 27.96
N ILE A 452 8.03 -12.75 27.73
CA ILE A 452 7.56 -11.85 28.78
C ILE A 452 6.04 -11.82 28.83
N ASN A 453 5.46 -12.23 29.96
CA ASN A 453 4.04 -12.09 30.26
C ASN A 453 3.85 -11.00 31.34
N ALA A 454 3.48 -9.79 30.92
CA ALA A 454 3.36 -8.62 31.78
C ALA A 454 1.88 -8.25 32.03
N LYS A 455 1.43 -8.34 33.30
CA LYS A 455 0.02 -8.20 33.69
C LYS A 455 -0.19 -7.04 34.68
N GLY A 456 -0.82 -5.97 34.21
CA GLY A 456 -1.32 -4.88 35.06
C GLY A 456 -2.76 -5.12 35.52
N GLY A 457 -3.14 -4.55 36.66
CA GLY A 457 -4.55 -4.43 37.04
C GLY A 457 -5.16 -3.14 36.48
N SER A 458 -5.02 -2.04 37.23
CA SER A 458 -5.40 -0.69 36.78
C SER A 458 -4.19 0.15 36.30
N GLY A 459 -3.02 -0.48 36.20
CA GLY A 459 -1.90 -0.04 35.39
C GLY A 459 -1.82 -0.84 34.08
N ALA A 460 -0.95 -0.43 33.17
CA ALA A 460 -0.67 -1.15 31.93
C ALA A 460 0.01 -2.51 32.16
N GLY A 461 -0.01 -3.40 31.17
CA GLY A 461 0.88 -4.56 31.17
C GLY A 461 2.34 -4.10 31.20
N ILE A 462 2.70 -3.24 30.24
CA ILE A 462 4.00 -2.57 30.14
C ILE A 462 3.77 -1.06 30.04
N GLY A 463 4.34 -0.28 30.97
CA GLY A 463 4.27 1.18 31.01
C GLY A 463 3.69 1.73 32.32
N GLY A 464 2.69 2.60 32.24
CA GLY A 464 2.21 3.40 33.37
C GLY A 464 1.36 2.63 34.39
N GLY A 465 1.55 2.95 35.68
CA GLY A 465 0.55 2.70 36.72
C GLY A 465 -0.60 3.72 36.66
N TYR A 466 -1.57 3.59 37.57
CA TYR A 466 -2.68 4.53 37.70
C TYR A 466 -2.17 5.98 37.95
N TYR A 467 -2.62 6.94 37.13
CA TYR A 467 -2.12 8.34 37.09
C TYR A 467 -0.62 8.58 36.78
N ALA A 468 0.16 7.56 36.44
CA ALA A 468 1.59 7.68 36.14
C ALA A 468 1.83 8.26 34.73
N TYR A 469 2.84 9.13 34.61
CA TYR A 469 3.48 9.42 33.32
C TYR A 469 4.30 8.22 32.85
N VAL A 470 4.59 8.14 31.54
CA VAL A 470 5.37 7.05 30.96
C VAL A 470 6.44 7.63 30.03
N GLY A 471 7.69 7.17 30.19
CA GLY A 471 8.76 7.42 29.22
C GLY A 471 8.55 6.66 27.90
N ASN A 472 9.64 6.50 27.15
CA ASN A 472 9.58 5.78 25.87
C ASN A 472 9.52 4.27 26.09
N ILE A 473 8.74 3.55 25.29
CA ILE A 473 8.69 2.09 25.28
C ILE A 473 9.25 1.61 23.95
N THR A 474 10.36 0.87 23.98
CA THR A 474 11.02 0.32 22.80
C THR A 474 11.02 -1.20 22.85
N ILE A 475 10.52 -1.85 21.82
CA ILE A 475 10.51 -3.30 21.67
C ILE A 475 11.17 -3.65 20.33
N SER A 476 12.15 -4.55 20.36
CA SER A 476 12.91 -4.96 19.16
C SER A 476 12.95 -6.47 18.90
N GLY A 477 12.53 -7.28 19.86
CA GLY A 477 12.53 -8.74 19.77
C GLY A 477 11.72 -9.39 20.88
N GLY A 478 11.94 -10.70 21.10
CA GLY A 478 11.20 -11.50 22.07
C GLY A 478 9.75 -11.85 21.71
N THR A 479 9.09 -12.56 22.63
CA THR A 479 7.66 -12.90 22.60
C THR A 479 7.00 -12.29 23.83
N ILE A 480 6.11 -11.32 23.62
CA ILE A 480 5.62 -10.43 24.68
C ILE A 480 4.09 -10.48 24.73
N THR A 481 3.53 -10.89 25.86
CA THR A 481 2.10 -10.72 26.17
C THR A 481 1.96 -9.63 27.22
N ALA A 482 1.37 -8.49 26.87
CA ALA A 482 1.16 -7.37 27.77
C ALA A 482 -0.34 -7.10 27.92
N SER A 483 -0.90 -7.28 29.13
CA SER A 483 -2.34 -7.17 29.36
C SER A 483 -2.69 -6.31 30.56
N SER A 484 -3.80 -5.57 30.50
CA SER A 484 -4.37 -4.81 31.62
C SER A 484 -5.85 -5.15 31.84
N ARG A 485 -6.39 -4.89 33.04
CA ARG A 485 -7.84 -5.01 33.29
C ARG A 485 -8.63 -3.75 32.93
N THR A 486 -8.03 -2.56 32.96
CA THR A 486 -8.74 -1.31 32.62
C THR A 486 -7.96 -0.34 31.75
N SER A 487 -6.65 -0.56 31.58
CA SER A 487 -5.69 0.36 30.97
C SER A 487 -5.14 -0.18 29.65
N ALA A 488 -4.11 0.47 29.08
CA ALA A 488 -3.50 -0.04 27.87
C ALA A 488 -2.76 -1.38 28.11
N GLY A 489 -2.67 -2.24 27.09
CA GLY A 489 -1.79 -3.41 27.15
C GLY A 489 -0.33 -2.96 27.24
N ILE A 490 0.08 -2.12 26.29
CA ILE A 490 1.36 -1.40 26.27
C ILE A 490 1.08 0.11 26.22
N GLY A 491 1.59 0.86 27.19
CA GLY A 491 1.44 2.32 27.27
C GLY A 491 0.92 2.81 28.62
N GLN A 492 -0.22 3.51 28.65
CA GLN A 492 -0.68 4.23 29.85
C GLN A 492 -1.54 3.40 30.82
N GLY A 493 -1.43 3.66 32.12
CA GLY A 493 -2.32 3.15 33.18
C GLY A 493 -3.58 4.02 33.36
N THR A 494 -4.70 3.49 33.85
CA THR A 494 -6.00 4.21 33.84
C THR A 494 -5.94 5.57 34.56
N ASN A 495 -6.75 6.54 34.13
CA ASN A 495 -6.77 7.89 34.71
C ASN A 495 -8.19 8.48 34.72
N SER A 496 -8.73 8.74 35.92
CA SER A 496 -10.06 9.30 36.10
C SER A 496 -10.06 10.82 36.37
N GLY A 497 -9.39 11.63 35.53
CA GLY A 497 -9.71 13.08 35.49
C GLY A 497 -8.67 14.09 35.01
N ARG A 498 -7.44 13.71 34.59
CA ARG A 498 -6.45 14.66 34.04
C ARG A 498 -5.67 14.05 32.89
N TYR A 499 -5.17 14.86 31.96
CA TYR A 499 -4.26 14.34 30.94
C TYR A 499 -2.91 13.94 31.53
N THR A 500 -2.40 12.77 31.14
CA THR A 500 -1.07 12.23 31.49
C THR A 500 -0.38 11.70 30.24
N ASP A 501 0.90 12.04 30.10
CA ASP A 501 1.66 11.80 28.88
C ASP A 501 2.34 10.41 28.87
N VAL A 502 2.33 9.78 27.70
CA VAL A 502 3.15 8.64 27.30
C VAL A 502 4.14 9.12 26.25
N GLY A 503 5.41 8.76 26.41
CA GLY A 503 6.44 8.98 25.40
C GLY A 503 6.21 8.18 24.11
N ASP A 504 7.25 8.04 23.30
CA ASP A 504 7.15 7.28 22.06
C ASP A 504 7.09 5.78 22.33
N ILE A 505 6.14 5.09 21.69
CA ILE A 505 6.06 3.63 21.66
C ILE A 505 6.62 3.18 20.30
N THR A 506 7.72 2.44 20.32
CA THR A 506 8.40 1.95 19.11
C THR A 506 8.52 0.43 19.13
N ILE A 507 8.02 -0.23 18.08
CA ILE A 507 8.12 -1.67 17.86
C ILE A 507 8.83 -1.92 16.53
N SER A 508 9.95 -2.63 16.56
CA SER A 508 10.76 -2.95 15.37
C SER A 508 10.93 -4.46 15.10
N GLY A 509 10.51 -5.31 16.03
CA GLY A 509 10.61 -6.77 15.92
C GLY A 509 9.93 -7.49 17.08
N GLY A 510 10.01 -8.82 17.08
CA GLY A 510 9.37 -9.69 18.08
C GLY A 510 7.94 -10.13 17.72
N THR A 511 7.32 -10.90 18.61
CA THR A 511 5.90 -11.29 18.57
C THR A 511 5.19 -10.67 19.78
N ILE A 512 4.35 -9.66 19.55
CA ILE A 512 3.68 -8.87 20.58
C ILE A 512 2.18 -9.20 20.56
N THR A 513 1.63 -9.47 21.74
CA THR A 513 0.19 -9.54 22.02
C THR A 513 -0.14 -8.53 23.11
N ALA A 514 -0.80 -7.44 22.76
CA ALA A 514 -1.08 -6.31 23.64
C ALA A 514 -2.59 -6.16 23.84
N ILE A 515 -3.07 -6.45 25.05
CA ILE A 515 -4.50 -6.52 25.39
C ILE A 515 -4.83 -5.39 26.37
N GLY A 516 -5.50 -4.36 25.85
CA GLY A 516 -6.10 -3.30 26.66
C GLY A 516 -7.29 -3.82 27.45
N GLY A 517 -7.52 -3.23 28.62
CA GLY A 517 -8.76 -3.39 29.38
C GLY A 517 -9.80 -2.34 29.01
N ASN A 518 -10.85 -2.23 29.84
CA ASN A 518 -12.07 -1.44 29.57
C ASN A 518 -11.89 -0.03 28.96
N TYR A 519 -10.84 0.72 29.26
CA TYR A 519 -10.63 2.07 28.72
C TYR A 519 -9.33 2.24 27.94
N GLY A 520 -8.57 1.15 27.78
CA GLY A 520 -7.26 1.11 27.16
C GLY A 520 -7.29 0.73 25.70
N ALA A 521 -6.33 1.27 24.97
CA ALA A 521 -5.91 0.72 23.69
C ALA A 521 -5.11 -0.58 23.92
N GLY A 522 -5.02 -1.45 22.91
CA GLY A 522 -4.04 -2.55 22.95
C GLY A 522 -2.63 -1.98 23.10
N ILE A 523 -2.28 -1.08 22.18
CA ILE A 523 -1.04 -0.28 22.20
C ILE A 523 -1.39 1.20 22.17
N GLY A 524 -0.93 1.95 23.18
CA GLY A 524 -1.07 3.40 23.27
C GLY A 524 -1.72 3.89 24.56
N GLY A 525 -2.86 4.55 24.42
CA GLY A 525 -3.47 5.32 25.50
C GLY A 525 -4.44 4.54 26.39
N ALA A 526 -4.58 4.96 27.65
CA ALA A 526 -5.75 4.67 28.50
C ALA A 526 -6.71 5.87 28.55
N GLN A 527 -7.71 5.83 29.44
CA GLN A 527 -8.70 6.90 29.55
C GLN A 527 -8.02 8.28 29.75
N LYS A 528 -8.35 9.27 28.92
CA LYS A 528 -7.83 10.65 29.01
C LYS A 528 -6.29 10.74 29.03
N SER A 529 -5.60 9.83 28.36
CA SER A 529 -4.15 9.89 28.16
C SER A 529 -3.76 10.76 26.97
N ILE A 530 -2.50 11.22 26.93
CA ILE A 530 -1.86 11.78 25.74
C ILE A 530 -0.71 10.85 25.36
N VAL A 531 -0.71 10.34 24.13
CA VAL A 531 0.41 9.57 23.56
C VAL A 531 1.16 10.47 22.58
N GLN A 532 2.49 10.41 22.57
CA GLN A 532 3.30 11.01 21.51
C GLN A 532 3.18 10.16 20.23
N ASN A 533 4.22 9.46 19.78
CA ASN A 533 4.16 8.63 18.58
C ASN A 533 3.97 7.15 18.91
N ILE A 534 3.28 6.42 18.04
CA ILE A 534 3.28 4.96 18.00
C ILE A 534 3.88 4.56 16.66
N THR A 535 5.04 3.91 16.67
CA THR A 535 5.77 3.52 15.46
C THR A 535 5.94 2.01 15.42
N ILE A 536 5.49 1.36 14.35
CA ILE A 536 5.67 -0.06 14.10
C ILE A 536 6.39 -0.24 12.77
N SER A 537 7.58 -0.85 12.81
CA SER A 537 8.44 -1.04 11.63
C SER A 537 8.74 -2.52 11.33
N GLY A 538 8.34 -3.43 12.22
CA GLY A 538 8.59 -4.87 12.08
C GLY A 538 7.96 -5.67 13.21
N GLY A 539 8.13 -6.99 13.15
CA GLY A 539 7.53 -7.95 14.07
C GLY A 539 6.11 -8.39 13.70
N THR A 540 5.53 -9.21 14.56
CA THR A 540 4.10 -9.59 14.53
C THR A 540 3.43 -8.94 15.73
N VAL A 541 2.46 -8.07 15.51
CA VAL A 541 1.81 -7.25 16.54
C VAL A 541 0.31 -7.52 16.51
N ASN A 542 -0.20 -8.16 17.56
CA ASN A 542 -1.63 -8.31 17.82
C ASN A 542 -2.02 -7.34 18.93
N ALA A 543 -2.93 -6.41 18.68
CA ALA A 543 -3.30 -5.37 19.62
C ALA A 543 -4.83 -5.23 19.71
N THR A 544 -5.39 -5.49 20.89
CA THR A 544 -6.83 -5.46 21.15
C THR A 544 -7.16 -4.41 22.19
N GLY A 545 -8.14 -3.54 21.93
CA GLY A 545 -8.70 -2.60 22.90
C GLY A 545 -10.22 -2.76 23.03
N GLU A 546 -10.80 -2.40 24.18
CA GLU A 546 -12.26 -2.48 24.36
C GLU A 546 -12.93 -1.15 23.93
N TRP A 547 -12.73 -0.08 24.71
CA TRP A 547 -13.17 1.29 24.38
C TRP A 547 -12.02 2.20 23.93
N GLY A 548 -10.78 1.70 24.00
CA GLY A 548 -9.64 2.27 23.29
C GLY A 548 -9.43 1.56 21.95
N ALA A 549 -8.70 2.19 21.04
CA ALA A 549 -8.38 1.58 19.76
C ALA A 549 -7.50 0.33 19.92
N GLY A 550 -7.51 -0.61 18.96
CA GLY A 550 -6.52 -1.69 18.95
C GLY A 550 -5.10 -1.10 19.03
N ILE A 551 -4.82 -0.13 18.16
CA ILE A 551 -3.62 0.72 18.21
C ILE A 551 -4.03 2.20 18.15
N GLY A 552 -3.68 2.97 19.18
CA GLY A 552 -3.92 4.41 19.22
C GLY A 552 -4.39 4.95 20.56
N SER A 553 -5.48 5.72 20.57
CA SER A 553 -5.95 6.37 21.80
C SER A 553 -6.83 5.45 22.64
N GLY A 554 -6.75 5.61 23.97
CA GLY A 554 -7.79 5.13 24.87
C GLY A 554 -9.07 5.96 24.77
N ARG A 555 -10.08 5.60 25.57
CA ARG A 555 -11.34 6.34 25.71
C ARG A 555 -11.08 7.80 26.10
N GLU A 556 -11.66 8.77 25.40
CA GLU A 556 -11.47 10.22 25.64
C GLU A 556 -9.97 10.64 25.65
N GLY A 557 -9.06 9.81 25.11
CA GLY A 557 -7.62 10.06 25.03
C GLY A 557 -7.21 10.67 23.69
N TYR A 558 -5.94 11.07 23.57
CA TYR A 558 -5.38 11.67 22.35
C TYR A 558 -4.03 11.06 21.97
N VAL A 559 -3.87 10.59 20.73
CA VAL A 559 -2.54 10.45 20.12
C VAL A 559 -2.18 11.81 19.50
N TYR A 560 -1.30 12.56 20.17
CA TYR A 560 -0.85 13.90 19.77
C TYR A 560 0.22 13.85 18.68
N GLY A 561 1.12 12.87 18.74
CA GLY A 561 1.99 12.49 17.64
C GLY A 561 1.27 11.59 16.63
N ASN A 562 2.03 10.79 15.88
CA ASN A 562 1.48 9.99 14.78
C ASN A 562 1.40 8.50 15.15
N VAL A 563 0.42 7.80 14.59
CA VAL A 563 0.46 6.34 14.44
C VAL A 563 1.09 6.04 13.07
N THR A 564 2.27 5.41 13.06
CA THR A 564 3.05 5.12 11.85
C THR A 564 3.34 3.63 11.76
N ILE A 565 2.93 3.00 10.66
CA ILE A 565 3.23 1.60 10.35
C ILE A 565 4.01 1.55 9.03
N SER A 566 5.22 1.03 9.05
CA SER A 566 6.09 0.89 7.86
C SER A 566 6.50 -0.56 7.57
N GLY A 567 6.13 -1.51 8.41
CA GLY A 567 6.49 -2.92 8.25
C GLY A 567 5.90 -3.82 9.32
N GLY A 568 6.17 -5.12 9.20
CA GLY A 568 5.63 -6.16 10.10
C GLY A 568 4.25 -6.69 9.68
N THR A 569 3.71 -7.58 10.52
CA THR A 569 2.31 -8.04 10.46
C THR A 569 1.57 -7.44 11.64
N VAL A 570 0.58 -6.58 11.40
CA VAL A 570 -0.12 -5.82 12.43
C VAL A 570 -1.60 -6.15 12.38
N ASN A 571 -2.12 -6.79 13.44
CA ASN A 571 -3.53 -7.08 13.64
C ASN A 571 -4.03 -6.18 14.78
N ALA A 572 -4.90 -5.22 14.48
CA ALA A 572 -5.40 -4.23 15.42
C ALA A 572 -6.92 -4.30 15.50
N THR A 573 -7.46 -4.63 16.67
CA THR A 573 -8.89 -4.87 16.86
C THR A 573 -9.43 -4.01 18.01
N ALA A 574 -10.61 -3.43 17.81
CA ALA A 574 -11.42 -2.89 18.89
C ALA A 574 -12.67 -3.76 19.10
N ASP A 575 -13.05 -4.00 20.36
CA ASP A 575 -14.20 -4.85 20.69
C ASP A 575 -15.51 -4.04 20.82
N TYR A 576 -15.41 -2.75 21.16
CA TYR A 576 -16.56 -1.83 21.31
C TYR A 576 -16.34 -0.54 20.52
N ALA A 577 -16.75 0.62 21.04
CA ALA A 577 -16.94 1.86 20.32
C ALA A 577 -15.66 2.66 19.95
N ALA A 578 -14.65 1.96 19.45
CA ALA A 578 -13.31 2.44 19.09
C ALA A 578 -12.86 1.92 17.72
N ALA A 579 -11.93 2.63 17.08
CA ALA A 579 -11.35 2.18 15.81
C ALA A 579 -10.34 1.04 16.00
N GLY A 580 -10.14 0.19 14.98
CA GLY A 580 -9.06 -0.81 15.00
C GLY A 580 -7.69 -0.13 15.11
N ILE A 581 -7.44 0.84 14.23
CA ILE A 581 -6.30 1.77 14.30
C ILE A 581 -6.81 3.21 14.31
N GLY A 582 -6.45 3.99 15.34
CA GLY A 582 -6.76 5.42 15.41
C GLY A 582 -7.30 5.87 16.76
N SER A 583 -8.55 6.38 16.81
CA SER A 583 -9.13 6.87 18.07
C SER A 583 -10.05 5.87 18.76
N GLY A 584 -9.98 5.87 20.10
CA GLY A 584 -10.97 5.25 20.98
C GLY A 584 -12.30 6.01 21.00
N TYR A 585 -13.23 5.53 21.83
CA TYR A 585 -14.50 6.22 22.11
C TYR A 585 -14.26 7.68 22.52
N GLN A 586 -14.87 8.65 21.82
CA GLN A 586 -14.66 10.10 22.03
C GLN A 586 -13.17 10.52 22.03
N GLY A 587 -12.29 9.68 21.48
CA GLY A 587 -10.86 9.88 21.47
C GLY A 587 -10.39 10.68 20.25
N ARG A 588 -9.10 10.94 20.18
CA ARG A 588 -8.48 11.64 19.06
C ARG A 588 -7.20 10.96 18.61
N CYS A 589 -6.92 11.00 17.31
CA CYS A 589 -5.66 10.63 16.72
C CYS A 589 -5.23 11.72 15.73
N ASN A 590 -4.04 12.29 15.89
CA ASN A 590 -3.55 13.35 15.01
C ASN A 590 -3.43 12.83 13.57
N LYS A 591 -2.63 11.79 13.35
CA LYS A 591 -2.39 11.25 12.01
C LYS A 591 -2.09 9.76 12.04
N ILE A 592 -2.61 9.04 11.06
CA ILE A 592 -2.33 7.63 10.78
C ILE A 592 -1.56 7.58 9.45
N THR A 593 -0.41 6.91 9.42
CA THR A 593 0.40 6.72 8.21
C THR A 593 0.77 5.26 8.06
N ILE A 594 0.41 4.65 6.93
CA ILE A 594 0.80 3.29 6.55
C ILE A 594 1.65 3.37 5.28
N SER A 595 2.83 2.79 5.33
CA SER A 595 3.86 2.83 4.28
C SER A 595 4.55 1.48 4.05
N GLY A 596 3.94 0.40 4.51
CA GLY A 596 4.44 -0.97 4.35
C GLY A 596 3.84 -1.94 5.37
N GLY A 597 4.21 -3.22 5.23
CA GLY A 597 3.72 -4.30 6.08
C GLY A 597 2.37 -4.88 5.65
N THR A 598 1.89 -5.85 6.43
CA THR A 598 0.54 -6.40 6.35
C THR A 598 -0.25 -5.88 7.53
N VAL A 599 -1.32 -5.13 7.29
CA VAL A 599 -2.12 -4.46 8.32
C VAL A 599 -3.57 -4.94 8.22
N ILE A 600 -4.07 -5.56 9.28
CA ILE A 600 -5.47 -5.94 9.45
C ILE A 600 -6.02 -5.11 10.60
N ALA A 601 -7.03 -4.28 10.32
CA ALA A 601 -7.58 -3.33 11.27
C ALA A 601 -9.11 -3.49 11.35
N THR A 602 -9.63 -3.88 12.51
CA THR A 602 -11.05 -4.14 12.74
C THR A 602 -11.59 -3.20 13.81
N GLY A 603 -12.55 -2.35 13.43
CA GLY A 603 -13.29 -1.52 14.38
C GLY A 603 -14.32 -2.34 15.14
N GLY A 604 -14.58 -1.98 16.40
CA GLY A 604 -15.69 -2.55 17.15
C GLY A 604 -17.00 -1.81 16.88
N GLU A 605 -18.08 -2.15 17.61
CA GLU A 605 -19.41 -1.53 17.44
C GLU A 605 -19.34 0.02 17.40
N ARG A 606 -19.59 0.65 16.25
CA ARG A 606 -19.50 2.11 15.93
C ARG A 606 -18.12 2.67 15.59
N GLY A 607 -17.06 1.86 15.57
CA GLY A 607 -15.71 2.29 15.20
C GLY A 607 -15.32 1.97 13.76
N ALA A 608 -14.51 2.83 13.15
CA ALA A 608 -13.90 2.53 11.85
C ALA A 608 -12.83 1.43 11.94
N GLY A 609 -12.55 0.73 10.84
CA GLY A 609 -11.39 -0.17 10.77
C GLY A 609 -10.09 0.61 10.99
N ILE A 610 -9.87 1.64 10.16
CA ILE A 610 -8.82 2.63 10.32
C ILE A 610 -9.45 4.02 10.35
N GLY A 611 -9.24 4.77 11.43
CA GLY A 611 -9.69 6.16 11.58
C GLY A 611 -10.31 6.45 12.94
N SER A 612 -11.54 6.96 12.98
CA SER A 612 -12.16 7.41 14.23
C SER A 612 -13.12 6.40 14.89
N GLY A 613 -13.10 6.37 16.22
CA GLY A 613 -14.13 5.75 17.07
C GLY A 613 -15.40 6.59 17.17
N TYR A 614 -16.38 6.12 17.93
CA TYR A 614 -17.70 6.75 18.12
C TYR A 614 -17.65 8.12 18.83
N SER A 615 -18.56 9.03 18.44
CA SER A 615 -18.84 10.30 19.12
C SER A 615 -20.24 10.34 19.72
N GLU A 616 -20.41 10.91 20.92
CA GLU A 616 -21.75 11.32 21.38
C GLU A 616 -22.00 12.79 21.00
N SER A 617 -23.28 13.19 20.93
CA SER A 617 -23.69 14.56 20.64
C SER A 617 -22.99 15.59 21.55
N GLY A 618 -22.11 16.39 20.96
CA GLY A 618 -21.33 17.44 21.65
C GLY A 618 -19.85 17.10 21.93
N ILE A 619 -19.39 15.86 21.71
CA ILE A 619 -17.98 15.47 21.87
C ILE A 619 -17.52 14.67 20.63
N SER A 620 -16.95 15.37 19.63
CA SER A 620 -16.44 14.74 18.42
C SER A 620 -15.14 13.95 18.67
N SER A 621 -15.19 12.67 18.29
CA SER A 621 -14.05 11.78 18.06
C SER A 621 -13.39 12.10 16.71
N TYR A 622 -12.06 12.14 16.67
CA TYR A 622 -11.31 12.58 15.47
C TYR A 622 -10.18 11.62 15.09
N ALA A 623 -10.00 11.39 13.79
CA ALA A 623 -8.72 11.00 13.19
C ALA A 623 -8.42 11.99 12.05
N TYR A 624 -7.43 12.90 12.16
CA TYR A 624 -7.37 13.99 11.18
C TYR A 624 -6.94 13.50 9.80
N ASP A 625 -5.70 13.06 9.64
CA ASP A 625 -5.20 12.54 8.35
C ASP A 625 -4.96 11.03 8.41
N ILE A 626 -5.48 10.30 7.42
CA ILE A 626 -5.18 8.89 7.14
C ILE A 626 -4.43 8.83 5.81
N ILE A 627 -3.17 8.38 5.85
CA ILE A 627 -2.31 8.31 4.67
C ILE A 627 -1.86 6.86 4.44
N ILE A 628 -2.14 6.31 3.26
CA ILE A 628 -1.67 5.00 2.82
C ILE A 628 -0.82 5.20 1.56
N THR A 629 0.44 4.76 1.64
CA THR A 629 1.45 4.92 0.59
C THR A 629 1.96 3.58 0.05
N ASP A 630 1.96 2.53 0.88
CA ASP A 630 2.27 1.16 0.48
C ASP A 630 1.77 0.18 1.56
N GLY A 631 1.92 -1.13 1.32
CA GLY A 631 1.53 -2.22 2.21
C GLY A 631 0.30 -2.99 1.72
N THR A 632 -0.01 -4.08 2.42
CA THR A 632 -1.28 -4.83 2.26
C THR A 632 -2.18 -4.48 3.43
N VAL A 633 -3.24 -3.72 3.19
CA VAL A 633 -4.12 -3.15 4.23
C VAL A 633 -5.53 -3.71 4.07
N THR A 634 -6.01 -4.42 5.08
CA THR A 634 -7.42 -4.83 5.20
C THR A 634 -8.04 -4.09 6.37
N ALA A 635 -9.03 -3.25 6.10
CA ALA A 635 -9.69 -2.43 7.12
C ALA A 635 -11.19 -2.72 7.13
N THR A 636 -11.70 -3.21 8.27
CA THR A 636 -13.10 -3.59 8.45
C THR A 636 -13.74 -2.71 9.52
N GLY A 637 -14.76 -1.95 9.15
CA GLY A 637 -15.56 -1.19 10.10
C GLY A 637 -16.44 -2.11 10.95
N GLY A 638 -16.64 -1.76 12.23
CA GLY A 638 -17.73 -2.33 13.01
C GLY A 638 -19.06 -1.70 12.60
N ASP A 639 -20.19 -2.18 13.15
CA ASP A 639 -21.53 -1.63 12.85
C ASP A 639 -21.54 -0.09 12.91
N MET A 640 -22.07 0.60 11.89
CA MET A 640 -22.05 2.08 11.77
C MET A 640 -20.68 2.76 11.61
N GLY A 641 -19.58 2.01 11.46
CA GLY A 641 -18.24 2.52 11.13
C GLY A 641 -17.78 2.21 9.71
N ALA A 642 -17.00 3.11 9.12
CA ALA A 642 -16.37 2.91 7.81
C ALA A 642 -15.23 1.87 7.87
N GLY A 643 -14.88 1.26 6.74
CA GLY A 643 -13.65 0.46 6.63
C GLY A 643 -12.43 1.34 6.89
N ILE A 644 -12.28 2.40 6.11
CA ILE A 644 -11.29 3.47 6.30
C ILE A 644 -12.01 4.82 6.35
N GLY A 645 -11.87 5.54 7.46
CA GLY A 645 -12.45 6.86 7.67
C GLY A 645 -13.14 7.00 9.02
N SER A 646 -14.39 7.46 9.04
CA SER A 646 -15.05 7.79 10.30
C SER A 646 -15.90 6.66 10.92
N GLY A 647 -15.94 6.63 12.25
CA GLY A 647 -16.94 5.88 13.02
C GLY A 647 -18.31 6.58 13.02
N TYR A 648 -19.27 6.03 13.76
CA TYR A 648 -20.60 6.62 13.94
C TYR A 648 -20.49 7.98 14.64
N TYR A 649 -21.03 9.05 14.02
CA TYR A 649 -20.76 10.46 14.40
C TYR A 649 -19.26 10.84 14.50
N GLY A 650 -18.34 9.98 14.07
CA GLY A 650 -16.91 10.25 14.06
C GLY A 650 -16.56 11.26 12.99
N GLU A 651 -15.44 11.95 13.16
CA GLU A 651 -14.93 12.89 12.16
C GLU A 651 -13.55 12.42 11.67
N THR A 652 -13.31 12.57 10.36
CA THR A 652 -11.99 12.40 9.73
C THR A 652 -11.76 13.56 8.77
N THR A 653 -10.52 14.03 8.66
CA THR A 653 -10.21 15.15 7.75
C THR A 653 -9.92 14.58 6.37
N ASN A 654 -8.70 14.09 6.13
CA ASN A 654 -8.31 13.62 4.80
C ASN A 654 -7.97 12.13 4.81
N ILE A 655 -8.49 11.39 3.82
CA ILE A 655 -8.06 10.05 3.48
C ILE A 655 -7.28 10.13 2.17
N SER A 656 -6.01 9.73 2.18
CA SER A 656 -5.11 9.78 1.02
C SER A 656 -4.49 8.43 0.75
N ILE A 657 -4.87 7.80 -0.36
CA ILE A 657 -4.33 6.52 -0.82
C ILE A 657 -3.51 6.75 -2.10
N SER A 658 -2.26 6.30 -2.11
CA SER A 658 -1.31 6.56 -3.21
C SER A 658 -0.53 5.32 -3.67
N GLY A 659 -0.66 4.20 -2.96
CA GLY A 659 0.01 2.93 -3.27
C GLY A 659 -0.49 1.82 -2.34
N GLY A 660 0.12 0.63 -2.47
CA GLY A 660 -0.28 -0.57 -1.75
C GLY A 660 -1.52 -1.28 -2.32
N MET A 661 -1.92 -2.35 -1.64
CA MET A 661 -3.16 -3.10 -1.84
C MET A 661 -4.06 -2.81 -0.64
N VAL A 662 -5.23 -2.22 -0.88
CA VAL A 662 -6.15 -1.73 0.17
C VAL A 662 -7.52 -2.36 -0.03
N THR A 663 -7.95 -3.16 0.93
CA THR A 663 -9.31 -3.72 1.01
C THR A 663 -10.04 -3.03 2.16
N ALA A 664 -11.09 -2.29 1.86
CA ALA A 664 -11.84 -1.50 2.85
C ALA A 664 -13.30 -1.96 2.87
N ILE A 665 -13.72 -2.57 3.98
CA ILE A 665 -15.03 -3.18 4.16
C ILE A 665 -15.78 -2.40 5.23
N ALA A 666 -16.95 -1.87 4.89
CA ALA A 666 -17.79 -1.16 5.84
C ALA A 666 -18.46 -2.10 6.85
N GLY A 667 -18.80 -1.57 8.03
CA GLY A 667 -19.95 -2.07 8.78
C GLY A 667 -21.25 -1.45 8.26
N SER A 668 -22.38 -1.82 8.87
CA SER A 668 -23.69 -1.38 8.38
C SER A 668 -23.81 0.15 8.31
N HIS A 669 -24.62 0.67 7.39
CA HIS A 669 -24.89 2.11 7.22
C HIS A 669 -23.67 2.98 6.85
N SER A 670 -22.56 2.38 6.40
CA SER A 670 -21.26 3.05 6.32
C SER A 670 -20.53 2.78 5.01
N ALA A 671 -19.58 3.65 4.67
CA ALA A 671 -18.78 3.50 3.46
C ALA A 671 -17.57 2.57 3.62
N GLY A 672 -17.13 1.96 2.52
CA GLY A 672 -15.87 1.20 2.51
C GLY A 672 -14.68 2.12 2.78
N VAL A 673 -14.50 3.14 1.93
CA VAL A 673 -13.59 4.27 2.16
C VAL A 673 -14.39 5.56 2.23
N GLY A 674 -14.39 6.22 3.38
CA GLY A 674 -15.09 7.49 3.59
C GLY A 674 -15.85 7.55 4.91
N ALA A 675 -17.10 8.01 4.88
CA ALA A 675 -17.83 8.31 6.11
C ALA A 675 -18.56 7.08 6.69
N GLY A 676 -18.51 6.95 8.02
CA GLY A 676 -19.45 6.12 8.78
C GLY A 676 -20.85 6.74 8.80
N CYS A 677 -21.80 6.03 9.40
CA CYS A 677 -23.16 6.53 9.58
C CYS A 677 -23.16 7.83 10.43
N GLU A 678 -23.85 8.87 9.97
CA GLU A 678 -23.89 10.23 10.52
C GLU A 678 -22.50 10.86 10.85
N GLY A 679 -21.41 10.24 10.39
CA GLY A 679 -20.01 10.67 10.55
C GLY A 679 -19.56 11.53 9.36
N LYS A 680 -18.41 12.20 9.48
CA LYS A 680 -17.97 13.18 8.47
C LYS A 680 -16.56 12.87 7.97
N VAL A 681 -16.34 13.05 6.67
CA VAL A 681 -14.99 13.05 6.07
C VAL A 681 -14.82 14.32 5.24
N PHE A 682 -13.76 15.10 5.45
CA PHE A 682 -13.55 16.30 4.64
C PHE A 682 -13.17 15.94 3.19
N GLY A 683 -12.20 15.04 2.99
CA GLY A 683 -11.81 14.64 1.63
C GLY A 683 -11.29 13.21 1.52
N VAL A 684 -11.57 12.57 0.37
CA VAL A 684 -11.00 11.29 -0.04
C VAL A 684 -10.22 11.50 -1.33
N THR A 685 -8.94 11.15 -1.34
CA THR A 685 -8.04 11.24 -2.50
C THR A 685 -7.41 9.88 -2.79
N ILE A 686 -7.62 9.34 -3.98
CA ILE A 686 -6.98 8.11 -4.47
C ILE A 686 -6.15 8.46 -5.71
N SER A 687 -4.83 8.29 -5.61
CA SER A 687 -3.86 8.65 -6.66
C SER A 687 -3.03 7.47 -7.17
N GLY A 688 -3.17 6.29 -6.54
CA GLY A 688 -2.42 5.08 -6.86
C GLY A 688 -2.83 3.92 -5.97
N GLY A 689 -2.17 2.77 -6.17
CA GLY A 689 -2.49 1.51 -5.48
C GLY A 689 -3.61 0.70 -6.16
N THR A 690 -3.96 -0.41 -5.52
CA THR A 690 -5.19 -1.18 -5.81
C THR A 690 -6.12 -1.04 -4.62
N VAL A 691 -7.33 -0.53 -4.84
CA VAL A 691 -8.30 -0.21 -3.79
C VAL A 691 -9.62 -0.91 -4.06
N ASP A 692 -9.94 -1.91 -3.25
CA ASP A 692 -11.24 -2.58 -3.25
C ASP A 692 -12.05 -2.08 -2.05
N ALA A 693 -13.07 -1.26 -2.31
CA ALA A 693 -13.87 -0.58 -1.30
C ALA A 693 -15.34 -1.00 -1.39
N THR A 694 -15.86 -1.58 -0.30
CA THR A 694 -17.22 -2.13 -0.24
C THR A 694 -17.99 -1.48 0.90
N GLY A 695 -19.06 -0.75 0.54
CA GLY A 695 -20.07 -0.25 1.46
C GLY A 695 -21.07 -1.34 1.84
N ASP A 696 -21.70 -1.19 2.99
CA ASP A 696 -22.84 -2.03 3.43
C ASP A 696 -24.16 -1.28 3.17
N TYR A 697 -25.29 -1.83 3.63
CA TYR A 697 -26.62 -1.23 3.56
C TYR A 697 -26.59 0.28 3.85
N LEU A 698 -27.07 1.09 2.90
CA LEU A 698 -27.14 2.55 2.89
C LEU A 698 -25.79 3.31 2.78
N GLY A 699 -24.66 2.63 2.58
CA GLY A 699 -23.33 3.22 2.46
C GLY A 699 -22.63 2.98 1.11
N ALA A 700 -21.81 3.95 0.69
CA ALA A 700 -21.12 3.91 -0.59
C ALA A 700 -19.85 3.03 -0.57
N GLY A 701 -19.36 2.60 -1.75
CA GLY A 701 -18.05 1.94 -1.86
C GLY A 701 -16.92 2.90 -1.45
N VAL A 702 -16.73 3.97 -2.23
CA VAL A 702 -15.89 5.11 -1.89
C VAL A 702 -16.78 6.34 -1.76
N GLY A 703 -17.03 6.82 -0.54
CA GLY A 703 -18.02 7.88 -0.37
C GLY A 703 -18.64 8.04 1.01
N GLY A 704 -19.85 8.60 1.03
CA GLY A 704 -20.62 8.79 2.24
C GLY A 704 -21.22 7.49 2.80
N GLY A 705 -21.30 7.40 4.12
CA GLY A 705 -22.26 6.53 4.81
C GLY A 705 -23.65 7.17 4.84
N LYS A 706 -24.59 6.55 5.56
CA LYS A 706 -25.93 7.13 5.77
C LYS A 706 -25.82 8.49 6.47
N LYS A 707 -26.31 9.55 5.84
CA LYS A 707 -26.16 10.96 6.25
C LYS A 707 -24.71 11.34 6.58
N GLY A 708 -23.73 10.65 5.99
CA GLY A 708 -22.32 10.88 6.26
C GLY A 708 -21.72 11.80 5.19
N PRO A 709 -21.65 13.12 5.39
CA PRO A 709 -21.25 14.04 4.34
C PRO A 709 -19.75 13.95 4.02
N ILE A 710 -19.43 14.15 2.75
CA ILE A 710 -18.06 14.33 2.26
C ILE A 710 -17.95 15.64 1.49
N GLN A 711 -16.86 16.41 1.65
CA GLN A 711 -16.69 17.58 0.81
C GLN A 711 -16.17 17.19 -0.58
N ASN A 712 -15.03 16.50 -0.65
CA ASN A 712 -14.38 16.20 -1.92
C ASN A 712 -14.04 14.71 -2.08
N ILE A 713 -14.36 14.13 -3.24
CA ILE A 713 -13.88 12.81 -3.65
C ILE A 713 -13.06 13.00 -4.93
N THR A 714 -11.77 12.64 -4.90
CA THR A 714 -10.85 12.79 -6.03
C THR A 714 -10.16 11.46 -6.34
N ILE A 715 -10.31 10.98 -7.57
CA ILE A 715 -9.56 9.83 -8.10
C ILE A 715 -8.69 10.31 -9.27
N SER A 716 -7.39 10.14 -9.19
CA SER A 716 -6.41 10.55 -10.22
C SER A 716 -5.49 9.44 -10.71
N GLY A 717 -5.54 8.27 -10.08
CA GLY A 717 -4.73 7.10 -10.44
C GLY A 717 -5.11 5.85 -9.65
N GLY A 718 -4.38 4.76 -9.90
CA GLY A 718 -4.62 3.46 -9.29
C GLY A 718 -5.66 2.61 -10.03
N THR A 719 -5.94 1.44 -9.45
CA THR A 719 -7.07 0.57 -9.81
C THR A 719 -8.06 0.60 -8.65
N VAL A 720 -9.30 1.03 -8.89
CA VAL A 720 -10.31 1.23 -7.84
C VAL A 720 -11.55 0.41 -8.17
N THR A 721 -11.87 -0.59 -7.35
CA THR A 721 -13.16 -1.27 -7.34
C THR A 721 -13.99 -0.69 -6.20
N ALA A 722 -15.16 -0.14 -6.50
CA ALA A 722 -16.00 0.51 -5.51
C ALA A 722 -17.43 -0.01 -5.59
N THR A 723 -17.89 -0.73 -4.56
CA THR A 723 -19.23 -1.35 -4.52
C THR A 723 -20.04 -0.73 -3.39
N GLY A 724 -21.16 -0.09 -3.71
CA GLY A 724 -22.12 0.38 -2.71
C GLY A 724 -23.04 -0.73 -2.22
N GLY A 725 -23.48 -0.65 -0.96
CA GLY A 725 -24.62 -1.44 -0.50
C GLY A 725 -25.95 -0.86 -0.98
N ALA A 726 -27.08 -1.51 -0.71
CA ALA A 726 -28.40 -1.01 -1.11
C ALA A 726 -28.64 0.41 -0.56
N GLY A 727 -29.01 1.37 -1.41
CA GLY A 727 -29.13 2.81 -1.16
C GLY A 727 -27.81 3.60 -1.26
N GLY A 728 -26.67 2.94 -1.41
CA GLY A 728 -25.34 3.53 -1.55
C GLY A 728 -24.79 3.47 -2.98
N SER A 729 -24.07 4.52 -3.39
CA SER A 729 -23.38 4.56 -4.68
C SER A 729 -22.09 3.74 -4.69
N GLY A 730 -21.58 3.40 -5.87
CA GLY A 730 -20.23 2.84 -6.01
C GLY A 730 -19.19 3.86 -5.55
N VAL A 731 -19.14 5.01 -6.23
CA VAL A 731 -18.35 6.19 -5.82
C VAL A 731 -19.27 7.40 -5.66
N GLY A 732 -19.29 8.02 -4.48
CA GLY A 732 -20.07 9.24 -4.22
C GLY A 732 -20.84 9.25 -2.90
N GLY A 733 -22.17 9.37 -2.97
CA GLY A 733 -23.03 9.49 -1.79
C GLY A 733 -23.55 8.14 -1.24
N GLY A 734 -23.69 8.05 0.08
CA GLY A 734 -24.57 7.09 0.76
C GLY A 734 -25.97 7.68 0.97
N TYR A 735 -26.91 6.93 1.54
CA TYR A 735 -28.29 7.40 1.76
C TYR A 735 -28.35 8.71 2.55
N ASP A 736 -29.06 9.75 2.09
CA ASP A 736 -29.05 11.13 2.65
C ASP A 736 -27.63 11.76 2.82
N GLY A 737 -26.56 11.10 2.37
CA GLY A 737 -25.17 11.54 2.54
C GLY A 737 -24.76 12.46 1.40
N ALA A 738 -24.53 13.74 1.71
CA ALA A 738 -24.16 14.74 0.71
C ALA A 738 -22.68 14.67 0.32
N VAL A 739 -22.38 14.83 -0.97
CA VAL A 739 -21.03 15.12 -1.49
C VAL A 739 -21.06 16.51 -2.14
N GLU A 740 -20.06 17.36 -1.92
CA GLU A 740 -19.92 18.55 -2.77
C GLU A 740 -19.36 18.12 -4.14
N GLU A 741 -18.05 17.89 -4.24
CA GLU A 741 -17.39 17.71 -5.52
C GLU A 741 -16.80 16.30 -5.71
N LEU A 742 -17.16 15.64 -6.81
CA LEU A 742 -16.67 14.32 -7.22
C LEU A 742 -15.88 14.46 -8.53
N THR A 743 -14.58 14.17 -8.49
CA THR A 743 -13.68 14.26 -9.66
C THR A 743 -12.96 12.95 -9.92
N ILE A 744 -13.04 12.44 -11.16
CA ILE A 744 -12.22 11.34 -11.67
C ILE A 744 -11.39 11.87 -12.85
N SER A 745 -10.07 11.83 -12.72
CA SER A 745 -9.12 12.40 -13.69
C SER A 745 -8.11 11.38 -14.23
N GLY A 746 -8.09 10.17 -13.69
CA GLY A 746 -7.17 9.11 -14.08
C GLY A 746 -7.45 7.80 -13.35
N GLY A 747 -6.61 6.78 -13.61
CA GLY A 747 -6.77 5.43 -13.07
C GLY A 747 -7.73 4.54 -13.87
N THR A 748 -7.94 3.34 -13.35
CA THR A 748 -8.99 2.40 -13.78
C THR A 748 -10.01 2.28 -12.67
N VAL A 749 -11.24 2.71 -12.90
CA VAL A 749 -12.31 2.76 -11.88
C VAL A 749 -13.46 1.85 -12.31
N SER A 750 -13.82 0.90 -11.46
CA SER A 750 -14.99 0.03 -11.60
C SER A 750 -15.93 0.30 -10.43
N ALA A 751 -16.98 1.10 -10.67
CA ALA A 751 -17.90 1.56 -9.64
C ALA A 751 -19.29 0.94 -9.85
N THR A 752 -19.82 0.27 -8.82
CA THR A 752 -21.14 -0.39 -8.86
C THR A 752 -21.99 0.09 -7.70
N GLY A 753 -23.15 0.67 -7.98
CA GLY A 753 -24.14 1.04 -6.95
C GLY A 753 -24.92 -0.17 -6.44
N GLY A 754 -25.37 -0.13 -5.18
CA GLY A 754 -26.41 -1.05 -4.72
C GLY A 754 -27.79 -0.63 -5.27
N ASN A 755 -28.84 -1.45 -5.07
CA ASN A 755 -30.24 -1.08 -5.38
C ASN A 755 -30.54 0.36 -4.89
N GLY A 756 -31.21 1.20 -5.69
CA GLY A 756 -31.37 2.64 -5.41
C GLY A 756 -30.12 3.55 -5.54
N GLY A 757 -28.90 3.04 -5.73
CA GLY A 757 -27.65 3.83 -5.80
C GLY A 757 -27.01 3.91 -7.18
N ALA A 758 -26.40 5.05 -7.52
CA ALA A 758 -25.67 5.22 -8.77
C ALA A 758 -24.31 4.49 -8.79
N GLY A 759 -23.79 4.18 -9.98
CA GLY A 759 -22.40 3.69 -10.13
C GLY A 759 -21.40 4.75 -9.66
N VAL A 760 -21.43 5.92 -10.31
CA VAL A 760 -20.72 7.13 -9.86
C VAL A 760 -21.72 8.27 -9.67
N GLY A 761 -21.86 8.76 -8.44
CA GLY A 761 -22.72 9.90 -8.11
C GLY A 761 -23.51 9.73 -6.82
N SER A 762 -24.81 10.05 -6.81
CA SER A 762 -25.58 10.03 -5.56
C SER A 762 -26.05 8.62 -5.18
N GLY A 763 -26.16 8.37 -3.88
CA GLY A 763 -27.00 7.27 -3.35
C GLY A 763 -28.49 7.61 -3.42
N GLU A 764 -29.31 6.81 -2.74
CA GLU A 764 -30.74 7.07 -2.52
C GLU A 764 -30.92 8.34 -1.67
N ARG A 765 -31.80 9.27 -2.08
CA ARG A 765 -32.07 10.57 -1.41
C ARG A 765 -30.83 11.46 -1.11
N SER A 766 -29.68 11.04 -1.62
CA SER A 766 -28.38 11.69 -1.48
C SER A 766 -28.27 12.87 -2.44
N SER A 767 -27.38 13.81 -2.14
CA SER A 767 -26.99 14.86 -3.08
C SER A 767 -25.50 14.79 -3.42
N VAL A 768 -25.17 15.02 -4.69
CA VAL A 768 -23.83 15.44 -5.12
C VAL A 768 -23.97 16.84 -5.76
N LYS A 769 -22.97 17.72 -5.64
CA LYS A 769 -23.00 19.00 -6.33
C LYS A 769 -22.52 18.85 -7.77
N ASN A 770 -21.25 18.51 -8.00
CA ASN A 770 -20.73 18.30 -9.36
C ASN A 770 -20.04 16.94 -9.50
N ILE A 771 -20.24 16.29 -10.65
CA ILE A 771 -19.49 15.11 -11.09
C ILE A 771 -18.63 15.53 -12.28
N THR A 772 -17.31 15.34 -12.21
CA THR A 772 -16.39 15.61 -13.32
C THR A 772 -15.55 14.36 -13.64
N ILE A 773 -15.64 13.86 -14.87
CA ILE A 773 -14.79 12.79 -15.40
C ILE A 773 -13.94 13.36 -16.54
N SER A 774 -12.66 13.62 -16.27
CA SER A 774 -11.75 14.29 -17.20
C SER A 774 -10.63 13.38 -17.74
N GLY A 775 -10.55 12.13 -17.28
CA GLY A 775 -9.59 11.13 -17.75
C GLY A 775 -9.76 9.76 -17.09
N GLY A 776 -8.86 8.83 -17.42
CA GLY A 776 -8.89 7.44 -16.95
C GLY A 776 -9.76 6.50 -17.79
N THR A 777 -9.93 5.27 -17.30
CA THR A 777 -10.94 4.31 -17.78
C THR A 777 -11.93 4.06 -16.66
N VAL A 778 -13.19 4.46 -16.86
CA VAL A 778 -14.27 4.35 -15.88
C VAL A 778 -15.32 3.39 -16.41
N THR A 779 -15.68 2.40 -15.61
CA THR A 779 -16.90 1.59 -15.79
C THR A 779 -17.78 1.87 -14.58
N ALA A 780 -18.97 2.40 -14.82
CA ALA A 780 -19.90 2.83 -13.79
C ALA A 780 -21.26 2.16 -14.02
N THR A 781 -21.68 1.34 -13.07
CA THR A 781 -22.91 0.53 -13.16
C THR A 781 -23.85 0.92 -12.03
N GLY A 782 -25.04 1.42 -12.36
CA GLY A 782 -26.08 1.67 -11.37
C GLY A 782 -26.62 0.37 -10.78
N GLY A 783 -26.99 0.39 -9.50
CA GLY A 783 -27.92 -0.62 -8.99
C GLY A 783 -29.33 -0.33 -9.49
N GLU A 784 -30.30 -1.21 -9.18
CA GLU A 784 -31.59 -1.35 -9.89
C GLU A 784 -32.22 -0.05 -10.42
N ASP A 785 -32.28 1.00 -9.62
CA ASP A 785 -33.01 2.24 -9.90
C ASP A 785 -32.06 3.44 -10.16
N GLY A 786 -30.76 3.26 -9.90
CA GLY A 786 -29.73 4.29 -10.03
C GLY A 786 -29.09 4.36 -11.41
N ALA A 787 -28.56 5.53 -11.75
CA ALA A 787 -27.84 5.73 -13.00
C ALA A 787 -26.43 5.10 -12.99
N GLY A 788 -25.86 4.86 -14.18
CA GLY A 788 -24.44 4.52 -14.30
C GLY A 788 -23.56 5.66 -13.78
N VAL A 789 -23.71 6.86 -14.35
CA VAL A 789 -23.13 8.10 -13.82
C VAL A 789 -24.24 9.13 -13.61
N GLY A 790 -24.45 9.58 -12.37
CA GLY A 790 -25.46 10.59 -12.03
C GLY A 790 -26.21 10.26 -10.73
N SER A 791 -27.54 10.30 -10.72
CA SER A 791 -28.31 10.14 -9.48
C SER A 791 -28.76 8.70 -9.20
N GLY A 792 -28.91 8.39 -7.90
CA GLY A 792 -29.69 7.26 -7.39
C GLY A 792 -31.20 7.55 -7.36
N TYR A 793 -31.96 6.67 -6.70
CA TYR A 793 -33.40 6.80 -6.43
C TYR A 793 -33.69 8.02 -5.55
N GLU A 794 -34.60 8.90 -5.96
CA GLU A 794 -34.84 10.23 -5.34
C GLU A 794 -33.56 11.09 -5.19
N GLY A 795 -32.46 10.71 -5.87
CA GLY A 795 -31.13 11.30 -5.70
C GLY A 795 -30.97 12.60 -6.49
N ILE A 796 -30.07 13.48 -6.05
CA ILE A 796 -29.90 14.82 -6.63
C ILE A 796 -28.45 15.08 -7.04
N ILE A 797 -28.21 15.40 -8.31
CA ILE A 797 -27.00 16.08 -8.78
C ILE A 797 -27.37 17.54 -9.01
N SER A 798 -27.03 18.40 -8.06
CA SER A 798 -27.51 19.80 -8.01
C SER A 798 -26.76 20.78 -8.92
N GLY A 799 -25.61 20.36 -9.44
CA GLY A 799 -24.84 21.00 -10.49
C GLY A 799 -24.74 20.10 -11.73
N ALA A 800 -23.60 20.12 -12.41
CA ALA A 800 -23.45 19.43 -13.69
C ALA A 800 -22.79 18.04 -13.57
N VAL A 801 -23.11 17.17 -14.54
CA VAL A 801 -22.32 15.97 -14.85
C VAL A 801 -21.46 16.32 -16.06
N ILE A 802 -20.14 16.42 -15.87
CA ILE A 802 -19.20 16.91 -16.87
C ILE A 802 -18.23 15.79 -17.26
N ILE A 803 -18.24 15.42 -18.54
CA ILE A 803 -17.32 14.46 -19.15
C ILE A 803 -16.42 15.22 -20.12
N GLU A 804 -15.10 15.22 -19.90
CA GLU A 804 -14.17 16.02 -20.71
C GLU A 804 -13.19 15.21 -21.56
N ASN A 805 -12.67 14.08 -21.06
CA ASN A 805 -11.82 13.14 -21.81
C ASN A 805 -11.87 11.75 -21.12
N GLY A 806 -11.10 10.79 -21.65
CA GLY A 806 -10.99 9.44 -21.09
C GLY A 806 -11.93 8.44 -21.78
N ARG A 807 -12.05 7.24 -21.19
CA ARG A 807 -13.00 6.21 -21.60
C ARG A 807 -14.02 5.99 -20.49
N LEU A 808 -15.30 6.14 -20.80
CA LEU A 808 -16.41 5.90 -19.88
C LEU A 808 -17.34 4.84 -20.48
N ILE A 809 -17.63 3.80 -19.70
CA ILE A 809 -18.75 2.88 -19.91
C ILE A 809 -19.72 3.11 -18.76
N ALA A 810 -20.89 3.65 -19.05
CA ALA A 810 -21.91 4.00 -18.07
C ALA A 810 -23.15 3.14 -18.33
N LEU A 811 -23.46 2.26 -17.38
CA LEU A 811 -24.55 1.29 -17.46
C LEU A 811 -25.59 1.64 -16.39
N GLY A 812 -26.80 1.99 -16.81
CA GLY A 812 -27.91 2.19 -15.88
C GLY A 812 -28.27 0.89 -15.16
N GLY A 813 -28.82 1.01 -13.96
CA GLY A 813 -29.58 -0.08 -13.35
C GLY A 813 -30.77 -0.49 -14.21
N ASN A 814 -31.52 -1.51 -13.83
CA ASN A 814 -32.75 -1.98 -14.51
C ASN A 814 -33.70 -0.83 -14.96
N GLN A 815 -33.80 0.23 -14.15
CA GLN A 815 -34.63 1.41 -14.39
C GLN A 815 -33.78 2.64 -14.76
N GLY A 816 -32.67 2.91 -14.06
CA GLY A 816 -31.88 4.15 -14.18
C GLY A 816 -31.22 4.43 -15.54
N ALA A 817 -30.85 5.69 -15.78
CA ALA A 817 -30.16 6.11 -17.01
C ALA A 817 -28.69 5.64 -17.09
N GLY A 818 -28.11 5.57 -18.28
CA GLY A 818 -26.67 5.34 -18.45
C GLY A 818 -25.86 6.50 -17.83
N ILE A 819 -26.08 7.71 -18.36
CA ILE A 819 -25.61 8.97 -17.77
C ILE A 819 -26.81 9.88 -17.52
N GLY A 820 -26.98 10.31 -16.27
CA GLY A 820 -28.01 11.26 -15.85
C GLY A 820 -28.83 10.75 -14.67
N ALA A 821 -30.16 10.87 -14.75
CA ALA A 821 -31.02 10.65 -13.58
C ALA A 821 -31.45 9.18 -13.41
N GLY A 822 -31.36 8.67 -12.19
CA GLY A 822 -32.07 7.48 -11.70
C GLY A 822 -33.58 7.75 -11.50
N GLU A 823 -34.34 6.75 -11.07
CA GLU A 823 -35.79 6.86 -10.80
C GLU A 823 -36.10 7.93 -9.74
N GLU A 824 -37.11 8.77 -9.99
CA GLU A 824 -37.47 9.97 -9.21
C GLU A 824 -36.30 10.97 -8.97
N GLY A 825 -35.17 10.75 -9.65
CA GLY A 825 -33.93 11.50 -9.48
C GLY A 825 -33.88 12.82 -10.23
N LYS A 826 -32.96 13.69 -9.84
CA LYS A 826 -32.76 15.01 -10.45
C LYS A 826 -31.30 15.24 -10.77
N VAL A 827 -31.01 15.71 -11.97
CA VAL A 827 -29.65 16.02 -12.41
C VAL A 827 -29.67 17.38 -13.12
N GLY A 828 -28.67 18.22 -12.87
CA GLY A 828 -28.47 19.44 -13.64
C GLY A 828 -28.02 19.15 -15.07
N GLU A 829 -27.32 20.10 -15.70
CA GLU A 829 -26.92 19.96 -17.09
C GLU A 829 -25.86 18.84 -17.27
N ILE A 830 -26.13 17.90 -18.20
CA ILE A 830 -25.18 16.89 -18.61
C ILE A 830 -24.32 17.46 -19.74
N ARG A 831 -22.99 17.51 -19.56
CA ARG A 831 -22.02 18.08 -20.51
C ARG A 831 -21.02 17.02 -20.95
N ILE A 832 -20.98 16.71 -22.23
CA ILE A 832 -19.97 15.81 -22.82
C ILE A 832 -19.12 16.62 -23.81
N TRP A 833 -17.90 16.97 -23.41
CA TRP A 833 -17.01 17.82 -24.20
C TRP A 833 -16.09 17.01 -25.14
N ASN A 834 -15.45 15.95 -24.65
CA ASN A 834 -14.73 14.94 -25.45
C ASN A 834 -14.63 13.61 -24.65
N GLY A 835 -13.97 12.61 -25.25
CA GLY A 835 -13.76 11.28 -24.67
C GLY A 835 -14.37 10.18 -25.55
N TRP A 836 -14.30 8.93 -25.07
CA TRP A 836 -15.10 7.83 -25.60
C TRP A 836 -16.11 7.41 -24.54
N VAL A 837 -17.39 7.63 -24.83
CA VAL A 837 -18.52 7.41 -23.92
C VAL A 837 -19.43 6.36 -24.54
N THR A 838 -19.63 5.23 -23.86
CA THR A 838 -20.72 4.31 -24.13
C THR A 838 -21.68 4.39 -22.94
N ALA A 839 -22.92 4.79 -23.19
CA ALA A 839 -23.94 5.03 -22.17
C ALA A 839 -25.21 4.23 -22.50
N THR A 840 -25.44 3.15 -21.76
CA THR A 840 -26.58 2.25 -21.95
C THR A 840 -27.55 2.44 -20.79
N GLY A 841 -28.77 2.85 -21.10
CA GLY A 841 -29.85 3.01 -20.13
C GLY A 841 -30.43 1.67 -19.67
N GLY A 842 -31.10 1.71 -18.52
CA GLY A 842 -31.77 0.56 -17.93
C GLY A 842 -32.80 -0.07 -18.84
N ALA A 843 -32.76 -1.41 -18.94
CA ALA A 843 -33.60 -2.19 -19.85
C ALA A 843 -35.12 -1.86 -19.78
N LYS A 844 -35.62 -1.37 -18.64
CA LYS A 844 -37.01 -0.94 -18.49
C LYS A 844 -37.31 0.49 -18.93
N TYR A 845 -36.58 1.51 -18.44
CA TYR A 845 -37.05 2.92 -18.47
C TYR A 845 -35.95 3.99 -18.63
N GLY A 846 -34.68 3.60 -18.63
CA GLY A 846 -33.57 4.56 -18.58
C GLY A 846 -33.14 5.02 -19.96
N ALA A 847 -32.90 6.32 -20.13
CA ALA A 847 -32.21 6.82 -21.31
C ALA A 847 -30.72 6.43 -21.30
N GLY A 848 -30.08 6.39 -22.47
CA GLY A 848 -28.63 6.25 -22.57
C GLY A 848 -27.92 7.46 -21.94
N VAL A 849 -28.25 8.65 -22.43
CA VAL A 849 -27.90 9.94 -21.82
C VAL A 849 -29.19 10.74 -21.55
N GLY A 850 -29.53 10.99 -20.29
CA GLY A 850 -30.75 11.70 -19.91
C GLY A 850 -31.38 11.18 -18.63
N CYS A 851 -32.70 10.98 -18.60
CA CYS A 851 -33.43 10.62 -17.39
C CYS A 851 -34.13 9.24 -17.44
N SER A 852 -34.66 8.84 -16.29
CA SER A 852 -35.34 7.57 -16.01
C SER A 852 -36.83 7.84 -15.68
N TRP A 853 -37.48 6.96 -14.91
CA TRP A 853 -38.87 7.07 -14.50
C TRP A 853 -39.10 8.25 -13.53
N ASP A 854 -40.04 9.14 -13.88
CA ASP A 854 -40.49 10.31 -13.08
C ASP A 854 -39.32 11.22 -12.64
N ALA A 855 -38.25 11.24 -13.45
CA ALA A 855 -36.96 11.85 -13.16
C ALA A 855 -36.68 13.07 -14.05
N THR A 856 -35.82 13.99 -13.59
CA THR A 856 -35.59 15.28 -14.25
C THR A 856 -34.11 15.50 -14.62
N VAL A 857 -33.85 15.99 -15.84
CA VAL A 857 -32.55 16.53 -16.27
C VAL A 857 -32.70 17.98 -16.74
N ASP A 858 -31.87 18.90 -16.25
CA ASP A 858 -31.96 20.34 -16.60
C ASP A 858 -31.56 20.64 -18.05
N GLY A 859 -30.78 19.78 -18.71
CA GLY A 859 -30.35 19.93 -20.10
C GLY A 859 -29.27 18.94 -20.51
N ILE A 860 -29.07 18.75 -21.81
CA ILE A 860 -28.06 17.82 -22.35
C ILE A 860 -27.25 18.53 -23.42
N VAL A 861 -25.93 18.60 -23.26
CA VAL A 861 -25.02 19.32 -24.16
C VAL A 861 -23.85 18.44 -24.53
N ILE A 862 -23.74 18.07 -25.81
CA ILE A 862 -22.68 17.22 -26.36
C ILE A 862 -21.88 18.03 -27.38
N TRP A 863 -20.66 18.42 -27.01
CA TRP A 863 -19.77 19.26 -27.82
C TRP A 863 -18.73 18.49 -28.62
N GLY A 864 -18.36 17.26 -28.23
CA GLY A 864 -17.25 16.56 -28.87
C GLY A 864 -17.06 15.11 -28.41
N GLY A 865 -16.05 14.44 -28.96
CA GLY A 865 -15.72 13.05 -28.66
C GLY A 865 -16.55 12.02 -29.44
N THR A 866 -16.55 10.78 -28.93
CA THR A 866 -17.26 9.63 -29.48
C THR A 866 -18.32 9.22 -28.46
N VAL A 867 -19.61 9.28 -28.81
CA VAL A 867 -20.72 9.00 -27.90
C VAL A 867 -21.66 7.94 -28.48
N GLU A 868 -21.75 6.82 -27.81
CA GLU A 868 -22.71 5.74 -28.07
C GLU A 868 -23.77 5.78 -26.97
N ALA A 869 -25.04 5.97 -27.32
CA ALA A 869 -26.13 6.14 -26.36
C ALA A 869 -27.32 5.24 -26.72
N GLU A 870 -27.62 4.29 -25.84
CA GLU A 870 -28.69 3.29 -26.03
C GLU A 870 -29.79 3.46 -24.97
N GLY A 871 -31.02 3.66 -25.40
CA GLY A 871 -32.18 3.81 -24.53
C GLY A 871 -32.85 2.47 -24.21
N GLY A 872 -33.39 2.34 -23.00
CA GLY A 872 -34.22 1.20 -22.59
C GLY A 872 -35.61 1.16 -23.23
N ARG A 873 -36.45 0.25 -22.76
CA ARG A 873 -37.89 0.27 -23.09
C ARG A 873 -38.47 1.65 -22.75
N TYR A 874 -39.32 2.17 -23.62
CA TYR A 874 -39.95 3.50 -23.52
C TYR A 874 -39.03 4.74 -23.39
N ALA A 875 -37.70 4.59 -23.44
CA ALA A 875 -36.74 5.68 -23.27
C ALA A 875 -36.00 6.01 -24.57
N ALA A 876 -35.66 7.28 -24.74
CA ALA A 876 -34.78 7.73 -25.82
C ALA A 876 -33.33 7.29 -25.58
N GLY A 877 -32.53 7.17 -26.65
CA GLY A 877 -31.08 7.01 -26.49
C GLY A 877 -30.45 8.26 -25.88
N ILE A 878 -30.88 9.45 -26.34
CA ILE A 878 -30.56 10.73 -25.70
C ILE A 878 -31.86 11.50 -25.41
N GLY A 879 -32.14 11.72 -24.13
CA GLY A 879 -33.28 12.52 -23.68
C GLY A 879 -34.13 11.84 -22.60
N GLY A 880 -35.45 11.78 -22.81
CA GLY A 880 -36.42 11.40 -21.79
C GLY A 880 -36.54 9.88 -21.53
N GLY A 881 -36.78 9.54 -20.27
CA GLY A 881 -37.22 8.22 -19.81
C GLY A 881 -38.74 8.08 -19.73
N TYR A 882 -39.24 7.07 -19.00
CA TYR A 882 -40.68 6.81 -18.81
C TYR A 882 -41.31 7.85 -17.85
N TYR A 883 -42.05 8.83 -18.37
CA TYR A 883 -42.43 10.05 -17.63
C TYR A 883 -41.23 10.87 -17.13
N GLY A 884 -40.05 10.68 -17.74
CA GLY A 884 -38.85 11.45 -17.44
C GLY A 884 -38.77 12.72 -18.29
N ASP A 885 -38.50 13.86 -17.64
CA ASP A 885 -38.44 15.17 -18.27
C ASP A 885 -37.00 15.65 -18.49
N VAL A 886 -36.73 16.22 -19.67
CA VAL A 886 -35.49 16.96 -19.95
C VAL A 886 -35.84 18.43 -20.14
N VAL A 887 -35.86 19.20 -19.04
CA VAL A 887 -36.53 20.51 -18.97
C VAL A 887 -35.89 21.55 -19.90
N GLY A 888 -34.56 21.52 -20.04
CA GLY A 888 -33.81 22.36 -20.97
C GLY A 888 -33.47 21.67 -22.29
N ASP A 889 -32.62 22.34 -23.07
CA ASP A 889 -32.34 21.97 -24.45
C ASP A 889 -31.40 20.74 -24.54
N ILE A 890 -31.59 19.95 -25.60
CA ILE A 890 -30.72 18.87 -26.06
C ILE A 890 -29.89 19.42 -27.23
N LEU A 891 -28.65 19.78 -26.97
CA LEU A 891 -27.74 20.46 -27.89
C LEU A 891 -26.59 19.53 -28.29
N ILE A 892 -26.46 19.21 -29.58
CA ILE A 892 -25.40 18.36 -30.11
C ILE A 892 -24.60 19.15 -31.16
N SER A 893 -23.32 19.38 -30.90
CA SER A 893 -22.45 20.14 -31.79
C SER A 893 -22.05 19.34 -33.03
N ASP A 894 -21.78 20.06 -34.11
CA ASP A 894 -21.04 19.60 -35.29
C ASP A 894 -19.56 19.24 -35.01
N ASN A 895 -19.06 19.42 -33.77
CA ASN A 895 -17.71 19.06 -33.33
C ASN A 895 -17.58 17.63 -32.75
N VAL A 896 -18.68 16.88 -32.63
CA VAL A 896 -18.66 15.45 -32.24
C VAL A 896 -17.92 14.61 -33.30
N ASP A 897 -16.98 13.74 -32.89
CA ASP A 897 -16.18 12.88 -33.79
C ASP A 897 -17.04 11.71 -34.33
N HIS A 898 -17.87 11.11 -33.46
CA HIS A 898 -18.88 10.11 -33.78
C HIS A 898 -20.03 10.17 -32.76
N ILE A 899 -21.27 10.05 -33.23
CA ILE A 899 -22.41 9.75 -32.36
C ILE A 899 -23.24 8.62 -32.95
N ALA A 900 -23.62 7.67 -32.10
CA ALA A 900 -24.56 6.59 -32.40
C ALA A 900 -25.65 6.62 -31.33
N VAL A 901 -26.90 6.82 -31.75
CA VAL A 901 -28.04 6.87 -30.82
C VAL A 901 -29.09 5.85 -31.21
N THR A 902 -29.26 4.84 -30.37
CA THR A 902 -30.29 3.81 -30.52
C THR A 902 -31.40 4.03 -29.50
N LYS A 903 -32.65 3.95 -29.96
CA LYS A 903 -33.81 3.88 -29.07
C LYS A 903 -34.05 2.42 -28.68
N GLY A 904 -34.56 2.19 -27.48
CA GLY A 904 -35.12 0.89 -27.13
C GLY A 904 -36.51 0.75 -27.73
N SER A 905 -37.55 0.68 -26.89
CA SER A 905 -38.94 0.63 -27.36
C SER A 905 -39.63 2.00 -27.43
N SER A 906 -38.87 3.10 -27.39
CA SER A 906 -39.40 4.45 -27.55
C SER A 906 -39.78 4.74 -29.00
N GLU A 907 -40.63 5.75 -29.21
CA GLU A 907 -40.87 6.32 -30.54
C GLU A 907 -39.61 7.04 -31.06
N TYR A 908 -38.78 7.62 -30.17
CA TYR A 908 -37.69 8.53 -30.52
C TYR A 908 -36.32 8.04 -30.05
N SER A 909 -35.28 8.24 -30.86
CA SER A 909 -33.86 8.06 -30.52
C SER A 909 -33.30 9.28 -29.77
N ILE A 910 -33.70 10.49 -30.20
CA ILE A 910 -33.36 11.75 -29.55
C ILE A 910 -34.64 12.55 -29.31
N GLY A 911 -34.92 12.85 -28.05
CA GLY A 911 -36.12 13.58 -27.64
C GLY A 911 -36.76 13.01 -26.38
N LYS A 912 -38.07 13.16 -26.24
CA LYS A 912 -38.79 12.68 -25.05
C LYS A 912 -38.88 11.16 -25.00
N GLY A 913 -39.06 10.62 -23.79
CA GLY A 913 -39.52 9.25 -23.61
C GLY A 913 -41.06 9.17 -23.63
N TYR A 914 -41.60 8.01 -23.26
CA TYR A 914 -43.05 7.85 -23.11
C TYR A 914 -43.58 8.74 -21.98
N GLY A 915 -44.50 9.66 -22.29
CA GLY A 915 -45.22 10.43 -21.28
C GLY A 915 -44.50 11.64 -20.68
N GLY A 916 -43.19 11.81 -20.93
CA GLY A 916 -42.40 12.96 -20.48
C GLY A 916 -42.31 14.11 -21.50
N GLU A 917 -41.71 15.21 -21.09
CA GLU A 917 -41.43 16.41 -21.87
C GLU A 917 -39.93 16.61 -22.18
N ARG A 918 -39.62 17.48 -23.15
CA ARG A 918 -38.24 17.90 -23.44
C ARG A 918 -38.16 19.35 -23.92
N GLY A 919 -37.01 20.01 -23.72
CA GLY A 919 -36.70 21.33 -24.29
C GLY A 919 -36.42 21.30 -25.80
N LYS A 920 -35.72 22.28 -26.36
CA LYS A 920 -35.40 22.27 -27.80
C LYS A 920 -34.38 21.20 -28.12
N ILE A 921 -34.49 20.57 -29.30
CA ILE A 921 -33.43 19.73 -29.85
C ILE A 921 -32.71 20.55 -30.90
N ALA A 922 -31.39 20.69 -30.82
CA ALA A 922 -30.60 21.33 -31.86
C ALA A 922 -29.32 20.55 -32.17
N ILE A 923 -29.07 20.27 -33.45
CA ILE A 923 -27.91 19.52 -33.93
C ILE A 923 -27.17 20.40 -34.96
N GLY A 924 -25.88 20.67 -34.73
CA GLY A 924 -25.10 21.57 -35.58
C GLY A 924 -25.71 22.98 -35.69
N GLY A 925 -26.39 23.46 -34.64
CA GLY A 925 -27.11 24.75 -34.63
C GLY A 925 -28.44 24.77 -35.39
N THR A 926 -28.89 23.65 -35.98
CA THR A 926 -30.21 23.52 -36.60
C THR A 926 -31.21 22.96 -35.58
N GLU A 927 -32.37 23.59 -35.41
CA GLU A 927 -33.44 23.08 -34.53
C GLU A 927 -34.20 21.91 -35.17
N TYR A 928 -34.52 20.88 -34.37
CA TYR A 928 -35.25 19.68 -34.77
C TYR A 928 -36.49 19.45 -33.89
N LYS A 929 -37.42 18.64 -34.41
CA LYS A 929 -38.41 17.92 -33.59
C LYS A 929 -37.75 16.67 -32.99
N ASP A 930 -38.51 15.89 -32.23
CA ASP A 930 -38.06 14.57 -31.77
C ASP A 930 -37.67 13.70 -32.99
N ILE A 931 -36.59 12.95 -32.86
CA ILE A 931 -35.97 12.19 -33.95
C ILE A 931 -36.37 10.72 -33.79
N GLU A 932 -37.08 10.17 -34.77
CA GLU A 932 -37.59 8.79 -34.71
C GLU A 932 -36.52 7.74 -35.04
N ASP A 933 -35.68 7.98 -36.05
CA ASP A 933 -34.71 6.99 -36.54
C ASP A 933 -33.39 6.98 -35.76
N GLU A 934 -32.62 5.89 -35.86
CA GLU A 934 -31.27 5.81 -35.29
C GLU A 934 -30.37 6.91 -35.88
N LEU A 935 -29.86 7.81 -35.02
CA LEU A 935 -28.96 8.86 -35.49
C LEU A 935 -27.52 8.37 -35.44
N PHE A 936 -26.94 8.23 -36.63
CA PHE A 936 -25.51 8.00 -36.81
C PHE A 936 -24.85 9.21 -37.46
N ILE A 937 -24.06 9.98 -36.71
CA ILE A 937 -23.14 10.97 -37.29
C ILE A 937 -21.77 10.32 -37.36
N TYR A 938 -21.51 9.67 -38.49
CA TYR A 938 -20.16 9.35 -38.97
C TYR A 938 -19.74 10.44 -39.97
N PRO A 939 -18.43 10.60 -40.23
CA PRO A 939 -18.00 11.23 -41.47
C PRO A 939 -18.47 10.36 -42.65
N ALA A 940 -19.37 10.89 -43.47
CA ALA A 940 -19.86 10.25 -44.69
C ALA A 940 -18.73 9.94 -45.68
N ASP A 941 -17.72 10.81 -45.75
CA ASP A 941 -16.45 10.57 -46.44
C ASP A 941 -15.27 11.07 -45.60
N VAL A 942 -14.12 10.41 -45.73
CA VAL A 942 -12.84 10.90 -45.21
C VAL A 942 -11.82 10.95 -46.34
N THR A 943 -11.24 12.12 -46.58
CA THR A 943 -10.15 12.33 -47.54
C THR A 943 -8.87 12.62 -46.76
N GLN A 944 -7.84 11.79 -46.92
CA GLN A 944 -6.56 11.94 -46.22
C GLN A 944 -5.46 12.51 -47.11
N TYR A 945 -4.70 13.46 -46.56
CA TYR A 945 -3.56 14.14 -47.15
C TYR A 945 -2.42 14.10 -46.12
N GLY A 946 -1.82 12.92 -45.90
CA GLY A 946 -0.88 12.66 -44.82
C GLY A 946 -1.47 13.04 -43.45
N ALA A 947 -0.74 13.87 -42.70
CA ALA A 947 -1.16 14.40 -41.40
C ALA A 947 -2.41 15.32 -41.40
N VAL A 948 -3.07 15.55 -42.54
CA VAL A 948 -4.31 16.32 -42.63
C VAL A 948 -5.43 15.45 -43.19
N GLN A 949 -6.51 15.29 -42.43
CA GLN A 949 -7.74 14.63 -42.88
C GLN A 949 -8.84 15.68 -43.09
N ILE A 950 -9.56 15.61 -44.21
CA ILE A 950 -10.83 16.31 -44.40
C ILE A 950 -11.95 15.29 -44.21
N ARG A 951 -12.81 15.53 -43.22
CA ARG A 951 -13.93 14.67 -42.84
C ARG A 951 -15.23 15.36 -43.22
N ASN A 952 -15.97 14.79 -44.17
CA ASN A 952 -17.28 15.28 -44.58
C ASN A 952 -18.35 14.64 -43.68
N TYR A 953 -19.11 15.44 -42.95
CA TYR A 953 -20.27 15.01 -42.15
C TYR A 953 -21.56 15.46 -42.84
N ASN A 954 -22.70 14.88 -42.46
CA ASN A 954 -24.02 15.39 -42.85
C ASN A 954 -24.31 16.81 -42.32
N THR A 955 -23.57 17.26 -41.29
CA THR A 955 -23.68 18.57 -40.65
C THR A 955 -22.65 19.61 -41.13
N GLY A 956 -21.59 19.22 -41.84
CA GLY A 956 -20.48 20.12 -42.17
C GLY A 956 -19.21 19.39 -42.63
N THR A 957 -18.06 20.08 -42.65
CA THR A 957 -16.80 19.51 -43.11
C THR A 957 -15.67 19.91 -42.16
N ARG A 958 -14.97 18.96 -41.54
CA ARG A 958 -13.92 19.22 -40.55
C ARG A 958 -12.53 18.93 -41.12
N ALA A 959 -11.57 19.82 -40.92
CA ALA A 959 -10.16 19.48 -41.05
C ALA A 959 -9.61 18.97 -39.72
N VAL A 960 -9.10 17.73 -39.69
CA VAL A 960 -8.33 17.21 -38.56
C VAL A 960 -6.87 17.20 -38.95
N ILE A 961 -6.07 18.03 -38.27
CA ILE A 961 -4.63 18.15 -38.49
C ILE A 961 -3.93 17.43 -37.35
N ASP A 962 -3.37 16.27 -37.63
CA ASP A 962 -2.66 15.48 -36.63
C ASP A 962 -1.21 15.95 -36.50
N GLY A 963 -0.95 16.74 -35.45
CA GLY A 963 0.40 17.16 -35.13
C GLY A 963 1.26 16.05 -34.52
N MET A 964 0.69 14.90 -34.14
CA MET A 964 1.41 13.76 -33.59
C MET A 964 1.63 12.63 -34.61
N TYR A 965 1.13 12.81 -35.83
CA TYR A 965 1.30 11.91 -36.97
C TYR A 965 2.76 11.52 -37.20
N ASP A 966 3.02 10.21 -37.31
CA ASP A 966 4.39 9.64 -37.33
C ASP A 966 4.72 8.87 -38.62
N GLU A 967 3.77 8.78 -39.55
CA GLU A 967 3.96 8.11 -40.85
C GLU A 967 4.80 8.98 -41.81
N LEU A 968 5.34 8.36 -42.86
CA LEU A 968 6.23 9.02 -43.84
C LEU A 968 5.45 9.79 -44.94
N ASP A 969 4.12 9.69 -44.92
CA ASP A 969 3.20 10.29 -45.87
C ASP A 969 3.33 11.83 -45.89
N THR A 970 3.38 12.40 -47.09
CA THR A 970 3.47 13.85 -47.26
C THR A 970 2.09 14.50 -47.27
N VAL A 971 1.93 15.56 -46.47
CA VAL A 971 0.77 16.46 -46.53
C VAL A 971 0.74 17.17 -47.88
N ASP A 972 -0.08 16.67 -48.79
CA ASP A 972 -0.28 17.20 -50.14
C ASP A 972 -1.76 17.48 -50.41
N ILE A 973 -2.18 18.72 -50.13
CA ILE A 973 -3.55 19.20 -50.34
C ILE A 973 -3.62 19.76 -51.78
N PRO A 974 -4.37 19.13 -52.71
CA PRO A 974 -4.24 19.43 -54.14
C PRO A 974 -4.92 20.73 -54.58
N LYS A 975 -5.83 21.29 -53.78
CA LYS A 975 -6.57 22.53 -54.06
C LYS A 975 -7.08 23.18 -52.78
N ASP A 976 -7.33 24.48 -52.83
CA ASP A 976 -8.01 25.21 -51.75
C ASP A 976 -9.35 24.55 -51.42
N THR A 977 -9.57 24.24 -50.14
CA THR A 977 -10.75 23.53 -49.64
C THR A 977 -11.24 24.20 -48.35
N THR A 978 -12.46 24.73 -48.38
CA THR A 978 -13.10 25.34 -47.20
C THR A 978 -13.72 24.27 -46.31
N VAL A 979 -13.49 24.39 -45.01
CA VAL A 979 -13.98 23.50 -43.94
C VAL A 979 -14.73 24.34 -42.90
N THR A 980 -15.76 23.78 -42.27
CA THR A 980 -16.58 24.43 -41.24
C THR A 980 -15.85 24.55 -39.90
N SER A 981 -14.96 23.61 -39.57
CA SER A 981 -14.10 23.68 -38.38
C SER A 981 -12.73 23.02 -38.58
N VAL A 982 -11.77 23.35 -37.71
CA VAL A 982 -10.40 22.80 -37.71
C VAL A 982 -10.03 22.29 -36.32
N VAL A 983 -9.57 21.04 -36.23
CA VAL A 983 -9.03 20.45 -35.00
C VAL A 983 -7.54 20.17 -35.17
N TYR A 984 -6.70 20.78 -34.33
CA TYR A 984 -5.24 20.60 -34.37
C TYR A 984 -4.78 19.68 -33.23
N LYS A 985 -4.56 18.40 -33.52
CA LYS A 985 -4.22 17.37 -32.52
C LYS A 985 -2.72 17.43 -32.18
N ARG A 986 -2.36 18.32 -31.25
CA ARG A 986 -1.02 18.40 -30.65
C ARG A 986 -1.10 18.92 -29.22
N LYS A 987 -0.42 18.22 -28.30
CA LYS A 987 -0.09 18.77 -26.98
C LYS A 987 1.17 19.63 -27.06
N PHE A 988 1.13 20.85 -26.53
CA PHE A 988 2.25 21.78 -26.48
C PHE A 988 2.78 21.95 -25.05
N THR A 989 4.07 22.26 -24.93
CA THR A 989 4.70 22.66 -23.65
C THR A 989 4.38 24.12 -23.34
N THR A 990 3.94 24.40 -22.12
CA THR A 990 3.61 25.76 -21.64
C THR A 990 4.70 26.34 -20.73
N GLY A 991 4.67 27.66 -20.52
CA GLY A 991 5.58 28.40 -19.64
C GLY A 991 6.20 29.63 -20.31
N GLU A 992 6.81 30.54 -19.53
CA GLU A 992 7.28 31.85 -20.03
C GLU A 992 8.27 31.79 -21.22
N LYS A 993 8.93 30.65 -21.45
CA LYS A 993 10.01 30.47 -22.44
C LYS A 993 9.88 29.15 -23.23
N ALA A 994 8.73 28.47 -23.16
CA ALA A 994 8.49 27.21 -23.84
C ALA A 994 8.07 27.45 -25.31
N TYR A 995 9.04 27.73 -26.17
CA TYR A 995 8.80 27.94 -27.60
C TYR A 995 8.61 26.61 -28.34
N SER A 996 7.79 26.64 -29.39
CA SER A 996 7.54 25.53 -30.30
C SER A 996 7.48 26.04 -31.75
N THR A 997 7.73 25.18 -32.73
CA THR A 997 7.51 25.51 -34.15
C THR A 997 6.23 24.88 -34.69
N ILE A 998 5.60 25.54 -35.66
CA ILE A 998 4.33 25.12 -36.28
C ILE A 998 4.25 25.59 -37.73
N VAL A 999 3.53 24.83 -38.55
CA VAL A 999 3.08 25.21 -39.89
C VAL A 999 1.58 24.96 -39.94
N PHE A 1000 0.83 25.90 -40.53
CA PHE A 1000 -0.61 25.79 -40.72
C PHE A 1000 -0.93 25.55 -42.21
N PRO A 1001 -1.75 24.56 -42.57
CA PRO A 1001 -2.20 24.36 -43.95
C PRO A 1001 -3.32 25.34 -44.38
N PHE A 1002 -3.64 26.35 -43.57
CA PHE A 1002 -4.69 27.36 -43.80
C PHE A 1002 -4.25 28.73 -43.29
N GLU A 1003 -4.95 29.79 -43.72
CA GLU A 1003 -4.76 31.15 -43.22
C GLU A 1003 -5.36 31.27 -41.81
N VAL A 1004 -4.58 31.73 -40.84
CA VAL A 1004 -5.00 31.76 -39.43
C VAL A 1004 -5.30 33.20 -38.99
N HIS A 1005 -6.57 33.50 -38.77
CA HIS A 1005 -6.99 34.78 -38.18
C HIS A 1005 -6.77 34.77 -36.68
N MET A 1006 -5.77 35.51 -36.18
CA MET A 1006 -5.40 35.50 -34.75
C MET A 1006 -6.48 36.08 -33.82
N SER A 1007 -7.48 36.76 -34.37
CA SER A 1007 -8.70 37.17 -33.67
C SER A 1007 -9.65 36.01 -33.34
N ARG A 1008 -9.41 34.80 -33.90
CA ARG A 1008 -10.22 33.58 -33.71
C ARG A 1008 -9.40 32.38 -33.23
N THR A 1009 -8.31 32.62 -32.49
CA THR A 1009 -7.45 31.54 -31.97
C THR A 1009 -7.30 31.60 -30.46
N TYR A 1010 -7.27 30.43 -29.82
CA TYR A 1010 -7.00 30.29 -28.39
C TYR A 1010 -5.72 29.48 -28.13
N GLY A 1011 -5.16 29.62 -26.92
CA GLY A 1011 -3.97 28.90 -26.48
C GLY A 1011 -2.61 29.53 -26.82
N VAL A 1012 -2.54 30.57 -27.66
CA VAL A 1012 -1.26 31.21 -28.07
C VAL A 1012 -1.01 32.52 -27.33
N LYS A 1013 0.22 32.72 -26.84
CA LYS A 1013 0.69 33.96 -26.22
C LYS A 1013 1.40 34.90 -27.19
N MET A 1014 2.20 34.34 -28.11
CA MET A 1014 2.99 35.11 -29.09
C MET A 1014 3.31 34.26 -30.33
N VAL A 1015 3.30 34.90 -31.50
CA VAL A 1015 3.71 34.31 -32.79
C VAL A 1015 4.89 35.10 -33.34
N LEU A 1016 5.95 34.39 -33.70
CA LEU A 1016 7.20 34.92 -34.23
C LEU A 1016 7.46 34.39 -35.65
N GLY A 1017 7.77 35.32 -36.57
CA GLY A 1017 8.22 35.01 -37.92
C GLY A 1017 9.75 35.06 -38.01
N PHE A 1018 10.34 34.21 -38.84
CA PHE A 1018 11.78 34.20 -39.08
C PHE A 1018 12.23 35.46 -39.84
N ASN A 1019 13.32 36.08 -39.41
CA ASN A 1019 13.82 37.35 -39.95
C ASN A 1019 15.35 37.30 -40.24
N GLY A 1020 15.92 36.09 -40.30
CA GLY A 1020 17.29 35.83 -40.77
C GLY A 1020 18.39 35.97 -39.72
N LEU A 1021 19.63 35.87 -40.19
CA LEU A 1021 20.82 36.19 -39.40
C LEU A 1021 21.23 37.64 -39.68
N LYS A 1022 21.18 38.52 -38.67
CA LYS A 1022 21.57 39.93 -38.81
C LYS A 1022 22.72 40.28 -37.89
N GLU A 1023 23.50 41.29 -38.27
CA GLU A 1023 24.46 41.94 -37.37
C GLU A 1023 23.74 42.99 -36.52
N ILE A 1024 23.83 42.82 -35.20
CA ILE A 1024 23.19 43.68 -34.20
C ILE A 1024 24.27 44.34 -33.38
N THR A 1025 24.31 45.67 -33.45
CA THR A 1025 25.22 46.50 -32.65
C THR A 1025 24.51 46.92 -31.36
N LYS A 1026 25.01 46.45 -30.21
CA LYS A 1026 24.48 46.84 -28.89
C LYS A 1026 25.62 47.28 -27.98
N ASN A 1027 25.51 48.49 -27.42
CA ASN A 1027 26.56 49.12 -26.61
C ASN A 1027 27.94 49.18 -27.30
N GLY A 1028 27.98 49.41 -28.62
CA GLY A 1028 29.21 49.50 -29.40
C GLY A 1028 29.86 48.14 -29.75
N VAL A 1029 29.22 47.01 -29.42
CA VAL A 1029 29.65 45.67 -29.83
C VAL A 1029 28.68 45.11 -30.87
N THR A 1030 29.19 44.85 -32.07
CA THR A 1030 28.45 44.17 -33.15
C THR A 1030 28.53 42.67 -32.97
N LYS A 1031 27.40 41.98 -33.10
CA LYS A 1031 27.31 40.51 -33.10
C LYS A 1031 26.33 40.02 -34.15
N LYS A 1032 26.64 38.90 -34.82
CA LYS A 1032 25.64 38.16 -35.58
C LYS A 1032 24.65 37.50 -34.61
N ALA A 1033 23.37 37.58 -34.95
CA ALA A 1033 22.26 37.07 -34.15
C ALA A 1033 21.16 36.54 -35.06
N VAL A 1034 20.51 35.44 -34.65
CA VAL A 1034 19.30 34.94 -35.32
C VAL A 1034 18.15 35.84 -34.88
N THR A 1035 17.50 36.52 -35.82
CA THR A 1035 16.42 37.46 -35.51
C THR A 1035 15.07 36.87 -35.86
N MET A 1036 14.14 37.06 -34.93
CA MET A 1036 12.73 36.74 -35.07
C MET A 1036 11.95 38.05 -34.99
N LYS A 1037 10.98 38.26 -35.87
CA LYS A 1037 10.06 39.39 -35.79
C LYS A 1037 8.78 38.97 -35.07
N VAL A 1038 8.25 39.80 -34.17
CA VAL A 1038 6.89 39.60 -33.64
C VAL A 1038 5.89 39.78 -34.78
N VAL A 1039 5.16 38.73 -35.10
CA VAL A 1039 4.04 38.77 -36.07
C VAL A 1039 2.74 39.05 -35.33
N TRP A 1040 2.57 38.49 -34.13
CA TRP A 1040 1.42 38.73 -33.27
C TRP A 1040 1.74 38.48 -31.78
N ALA A 1041 1.04 39.15 -30.87
CA ALA A 1041 1.09 38.87 -29.43
C ALA A 1041 -0.27 39.20 -28.75
N ASP A 1042 -0.66 38.40 -27.76
CA ASP A 1042 -1.92 38.60 -27.00
C ASP A 1042 -1.95 39.96 -26.26
N THR A 1043 -0.78 40.55 -25.98
CA THR A 1043 -0.69 41.90 -25.41
C THR A 1043 -1.09 43.02 -26.36
N THR A 1044 -1.07 42.80 -27.68
CA THR A 1044 -1.45 43.81 -28.68
C THR A 1044 -2.84 43.58 -29.27
N LYS A 1045 -3.31 42.31 -29.31
CA LYS A 1045 -4.60 41.90 -29.90
C LYS A 1045 -4.87 42.45 -31.30
N ALA A 1046 -3.80 42.71 -32.06
CA ALA A 1046 -3.93 43.16 -33.44
C ALA A 1046 -4.61 42.07 -34.29
N ASP A 1047 -5.53 42.47 -35.17
CA ASP A 1047 -6.18 41.56 -36.10
C ASP A 1047 -5.22 41.20 -37.24
N VAL A 1048 -4.42 40.16 -37.00
CA VAL A 1048 -3.37 39.66 -37.91
C VAL A 1048 -3.81 38.33 -38.48
N THR A 1049 -3.63 38.18 -39.79
CA THR A 1049 -3.83 36.90 -40.48
C THR A 1049 -2.46 36.28 -40.76
N LEU A 1050 -2.18 35.10 -40.21
CA LEU A 1050 -0.99 34.31 -40.56
C LEU A 1050 -1.20 33.63 -41.91
N ALA A 1051 -0.15 33.57 -42.72
CA ALA A 1051 -0.20 32.95 -44.03
C ALA A 1051 -0.19 31.41 -43.92
N ALA A 1052 -1.01 30.76 -44.75
CA ALA A 1052 -0.96 29.31 -44.92
C ALA A 1052 0.41 28.85 -45.45
N ASN A 1053 0.73 27.57 -45.20
CA ASN A 1053 1.97 26.92 -45.59
C ASN A 1053 3.23 27.68 -45.16
N THR A 1054 3.15 28.56 -44.14
CA THR A 1054 4.27 29.37 -43.66
C THR A 1054 4.72 28.86 -42.29
N PRO A 1055 6.03 28.63 -42.06
CA PRO A 1055 6.56 28.20 -40.78
C PRO A 1055 6.64 29.37 -39.78
N TYR A 1056 6.13 29.13 -38.57
CA TYR A 1056 6.16 30.07 -37.45
C TYR A 1056 6.78 29.44 -36.19
N MET A 1057 7.26 30.28 -35.29
CA MET A 1057 7.57 29.91 -33.92
C MET A 1057 6.50 30.50 -32.99
N VAL A 1058 5.97 29.70 -32.08
CA VAL A 1058 4.89 30.08 -31.16
C VAL A 1058 5.35 29.93 -29.71
N LEU A 1059 4.93 30.86 -28.87
CA LEU A 1059 4.94 30.75 -27.42
C LEU A 1059 3.51 30.45 -26.97
N MET A 1060 3.32 29.32 -26.31
CA MET A 1060 1.99 28.88 -25.89
C MET A 1060 1.62 29.45 -24.52
N LYS A 1061 0.34 29.79 -24.36
CA LYS A 1061 -0.31 30.11 -23.09
C LYS A 1061 -0.84 28.83 -22.45
N ASP A 1062 -1.49 27.99 -23.26
CA ASP A 1062 -2.19 26.78 -22.84
C ASP A 1062 -1.64 25.55 -23.60
N GLU A 1063 -1.90 24.33 -23.14
CA GLU A 1063 -1.31 23.10 -23.73
C GLU A 1063 -1.92 22.71 -25.10
N LYS A 1064 -2.96 23.43 -25.55
CA LYS A 1064 -3.71 23.19 -26.79
C LYS A 1064 -3.64 24.42 -27.71
N PHE A 1065 -3.89 24.21 -29.00
CA PHE A 1065 -4.11 25.25 -30.00
C PHE A 1065 -5.50 25.06 -30.61
N GLU A 1066 -6.34 26.09 -30.56
CA GLU A 1066 -7.74 26.03 -30.98
C GLU A 1066 -8.05 27.17 -31.96
N VAL A 1067 -8.94 26.89 -32.91
CA VAL A 1067 -9.38 27.82 -33.97
C VAL A 1067 -10.90 27.82 -34.00
N ASP A 1068 -11.50 29.01 -33.94
CA ASP A 1068 -12.94 29.20 -34.00
C ASP A 1068 -13.44 29.49 -35.43
N GLY A 1069 -14.51 28.78 -35.81
CA GLY A 1069 -15.20 28.89 -37.08
C GLY A 1069 -14.47 28.27 -38.28
N SER A 1070 -14.96 28.64 -39.47
CA SER A 1070 -14.53 28.08 -40.75
C SER A 1070 -13.13 28.53 -41.16
N ALA A 1071 -12.41 27.63 -41.82
CA ALA A 1071 -11.10 27.89 -42.40
C ALA A 1071 -11.05 27.43 -43.86
N THR A 1072 -10.14 28.00 -44.65
CA THR A 1072 -9.82 27.46 -45.98
C THR A 1072 -8.42 26.87 -45.96
N LEU A 1073 -8.35 25.54 -45.97
CA LEU A 1073 -7.12 24.82 -46.26
C LEU A 1073 -6.64 25.27 -47.64
N LYS A 1074 -5.39 25.71 -47.75
CA LYS A 1074 -4.78 26.13 -49.01
C LYS A 1074 -4.11 24.94 -49.69
N ALA A 1075 -4.06 24.98 -51.02
CA ALA A 1075 -3.26 24.03 -51.77
C ALA A 1075 -1.81 24.01 -51.24
N THR A 1076 -1.24 22.81 -51.04
CA THR A 1076 0.09 22.64 -50.44
C THR A 1076 1.16 23.38 -51.26
N LYS A 1077 2.07 24.08 -50.57
CA LYS A 1077 3.20 24.81 -51.17
C LYS A 1077 4.45 24.66 -50.33
N ASP A 1078 5.59 25.04 -50.90
CA ASP A 1078 6.87 25.02 -50.20
C ASP A 1078 6.91 26.00 -49.03
N SER A 1079 6.99 25.43 -47.82
CA SER A 1079 6.98 26.14 -46.55
C SER A 1079 8.36 26.66 -46.17
N ILE A 1080 9.00 27.42 -47.06
CA ILE A 1080 10.39 27.87 -46.90
C ILE A 1080 10.42 29.39 -46.78
N VAL A 1081 10.92 29.89 -45.65
CA VAL A 1081 11.24 31.32 -45.47
C VAL A 1081 12.76 31.46 -45.49
N ARG A 1082 13.31 31.89 -46.63
CA ARG A 1082 14.74 32.16 -46.82
C ARG A 1082 15.05 33.62 -46.49
N VAL A 1083 16.09 33.85 -45.68
CA VAL A 1083 16.65 35.19 -45.41
C VAL A 1083 18.19 35.09 -45.38
N GLY A 1084 18.82 35.46 -46.50
CA GLY A 1084 20.24 35.21 -46.75
C GLY A 1084 20.53 33.71 -46.88
N ASP A 1085 21.66 33.26 -46.34
CA ASP A 1085 22.09 31.86 -46.33
C ASP A 1085 21.26 30.93 -45.44
N TRP A 1086 20.22 31.43 -44.75
CA TRP A 1086 19.42 30.66 -43.81
C TRP A 1086 17.98 30.48 -44.29
N GLU A 1087 17.47 29.26 -44.11
CA GLU A 1087 16.08 28.92 -44.34
C GLU A 1087 15.41 28.47 -43.05
N PHE A 1088 14.18 28.93 -42.82
CA PHE A 1088 13.25 28.32 -41.89
C PHE A 1088 12.28 27.46 -42.71
N ARG A 1089 12.37 26.14 -42.58
CA ARG A 1089 11.65 25.15 -43.38
C ARG A 1089 10.55 24.49 -42.57
N GLY A 1090 9.34 24.47 -43.13
CA GLY A 1090 8.20 23.73 -42.63
C GLY A 1090 8.18 22.28 -43.15
N THR A 1091 7.85 21.33 -42.27
CA THR A 1091 7.80 19.89 -42.56
C THR A 1091 6.42 19.45 -43.06
N ARG A 1092 6.38 18.60 -44.09
CA ARG A 1092 5.13 18.01 -44.63
C ARG A 1092 4.99 16.50 -44.40
N HIS A 1093 6.08 15.81 -44.10
CA HIS A 1093 6.14 14.41 -43.66
C HIS A 1093 7.09 14.33 -42.44
N ARG A 1094 7.20 13.15 -41.83
CA ARG A 1094 8.25 12.87 -40.84
C ARG A 1094 9.62 12.81 -41.53
N ILE A 1095 10.54 13.70 -41.15
CA ILE A 1095 11.95 13.69 -41.60
C ILE A 1095 12.80 13.07 -40.50
N GLU A 1096 13.75 12.21 -40.87
CA GLU A 1096 14.75 11.63 -39.98
C GLU A 1096 16.15 11.89 -40.56
N TRP A 1097 17.05 12.43 -39.74
CA TRP A 1097 18.40 12.79 -40.13
C TRP A 1097 19.37 11.69 -39.74
N ASP A 1098 19.44 10.66 -40.58
CA ASP A 1098 20.44 9.60 -40.47
C ASP A 1098 21.87 10.09 -40.75
N ALA A 1099 22.86 9.26 -40.42
CA ALA A 1099 24.29 9.62 -40.43
C ALA A 1099 24.85 10.07 -41.79
N ASP A 1100 24.15 9.76 -42.89
CA ASP A 1100 24.46 10.10 -44.28
C ASP A 1100 23.48 11.11 -44.91
N HIS A 1101 22.49 11.62 -44.17
CA HIS A 1101 21.51 12.57 -44.69
C HIS A 1101 22.17 13.92 -45.07
N GLU A 1102 21.86 14.46 -46.26
CA GLU A 1102 22.54 15.65 -46.83
C GLU A 1102 22.44 16.92 -45.97
N ASP A 1103 21.29 17.17 -45.34
CA ASP A 1103 21.08 18.27 -44.39
C ASP A 1103 21.77 18.07 -43.01
N LEU A 1104 22.27 16.87 -42.66
CA LEU A 1104 22.82 16.58 -41.33
C LEU A 1104 24.06 17.46 -41.04
N GLY A 1105 24.11 18.02 -39.84
CA GLY A 1105 25.16 18.96 -39.45
C GLY A 1105 24.91 20.42 -39.84
N ASN A 1106 23.82 20.72 -40.58
CA ASN A 1106 23.37 22.09 -40.88
C ASN A 1106 21.98 22.44 -40.33
N VAL A 1107 21.29 21.48 -39.73
CA VAL A 1107 19.93 21.61 -39.18
C VAL A 1107 19.90 21.92 -37.67
N TYR A 1108 18.96 22.79 -37.29
CA TYR A 1108 18.72 23.22 -35.92
C TYR A 1108 17.21 23.30 -35.63
N GLY A 1109 16.76 22.85 -34.45
CA GLY A 1109 15.34 22.76 -34.07
C GLY A 1109 15.14 22.58 -32.57
N PHE A 1110 13.88 22.51 -32.10
CA PHE A 1110 13.58 22.28 -30.68
C PHE A 1110 13.43 20.79 -30.38
N SER A 1111 14.05 20.32 -29.29
CA SER A 1111 13.93 18.92 -28.83
C SER A 1111 12.48 18.62 -28.42
N ALA A 1112 11.90 17.57 -28.99
CA ALA A 1112 10.57 17.07 -28.62
C ALA A 1112 10.61 16.15 -27.39
N GLU A 1113 11.77 15.55 -27.09
CA GLU A 1113 11.96 14.57 -26.01
C GLU A 1113 13.09 14.99 -25.06
N LYS A 1114 13.14 14.34 -23.89
CA LYS A 1114 14.20 14.52 -22.91
C LYS A 1114 15.26 13.43 -23.07
N THR A 1115 16.51 13.85 -23.26
CA THR A 1115 17.69 12.98 -23.27
C THR A 1115 18.53 13.22 -22.00
N ALA A 1116 19.61 12.44 -21.83
CA ALA A 1116 20.55 12.62 -20.71
C ALA A 1116 21.22 14.01 -20.68
N THR A 1117 21.21 14.77 -21.79
CA THR A 1117 21.87 16.08 -21.93
C THR A 1117 20.94 17.22 -22.34
N THR A 1118 19.68 16.94 -22.71
CA THR A 1118 18.75 17.92 -23.29
C THR A 1118 17.33 17.69 -22.75
N ASP A 1119 16.66 18.76 -22.31
CA ASP A 1119 15.24 18.71 -21.93
C ASP A 1119 14.34 19.11 -23.11
N VAL A 1120 13.08 18.69 -23.08
CA VAL A 1120 12.03 19.08 -24.03
C VAL A 1120 11.97 20.61 -24.16
N GLY A 1121 11.82 21.12 -25.38
CA GLY A 1121 11.73 22.55 -25.67
C GLY A 1121 13.06 23.30 -25.70
N LYS A 1122 14.21 22.63 -25.51
CA LYS A 1122 15.52 23.24 -25.79
C LYS A 1122 15.80 23.27 -27.29
N PHE A 1123 16.24 24.41 -27.82
CA PHE A 1123 16.77 24.50 -29.17
C PHE A 1123 18.15 23.83 -29.23
N VAL A 1124 18.35 22.96 -30.22
CA VAL A 1124 19.52 22.10 -30.41
C VAL A 1124 19.83 21.92 -31.90
N LYS A 1125 21.01 21.37 -32.18
CA LYS A 1125 21.45 20.97 -33.52
C LYS A 1125 21.08 19.50 -33.74
N ALA A 1126 20.61 19.15 -34.94
CA ALA A 1126 20.28 17.76 -35.25
C ALA A 1126 21.55 16.89 -35.23
N ALA A 1127 21.45 15.73 -34.60
CA ALA A 1127 22.44 14.65 -34.61
C ALA A 1127 21.88 13.45 -35.39
N ALA A 1128 22.73 12.46 -35.70
CA ALA A 1128 22.28 11.24 -36.39
C ALA A 1128 21.16 10.54 -35.59
N GLY A 1129 20.06 10.19 -36.26
CA GLY A 1129 18.85 9.62 -35.65
C GLY A 1129 17.91 10.64 -35.00
N ALA A 1130 18.15 11.95 -35.18
CA ALA A 1130 17.16 12.97 -34.82
C ALA A 1130 16.03 13.01 -35.87
N TRP A 1131 14.80 13.20 -35.42
CA TRP A 1131 13.62 13.26 -36.29
C TRP A 1131 12.76 14.50 -36.03
N ILE A 1132 11.89 14.83 -36.98
CA ILE A 1132 10.86 15.87 -36.86
C ILE A 1132 9.58 15.42 -37.55
N ARG A 1133 8.44 15.56 -36.85
CA ARG A 1133 7.10 15.26 -37.39
C ARG A 1133 6.60 16.33 -38.37
N PRO A 1134 5.60 16.04 -39.23
CA PRO A 1134 4.96 17.02 -40.09
C PRO A 1134 4.31 18.18 -39.31
N MET A 1135 3.99 19.27 -40.02
CA MET A 1135 3.39 20.49 -39.46
C MET A 1135 4.26 21.11 -38.34
N ARG A 1136 5.58 21.00 -38.47
CA ARG A 1136 6.61 21.64 -37.65
C ARG A 1136 7.52 22.49 -38.51
N ALA A 1137 8.46 23.21 -37.90
CA ALA A 1137 9.53 23.83 -38.64
C ALA A 1137 10.90 23.65 -37.97
N TYR A 1138 11.94 23.63 -38.80
CA TYR A 1138 13.35 23.63 -38.41
C TYR A 1138 14.09 24.73 -39.17
N MET A 1139 15.26 25.09 -38.69
CA MET A 1139 16.13 26.09 -39.30
C MET A 1139 17.35 25.39 -39.89
N ILE A 1140 17.75 25.75 -41.11
CA ILE A 1140 18.88 25.15 -41.82
C ILE A 1140 19.77 26.21 -42.47
N TYR A 1141 21.08 26.00 -42.37
CA TYR A 1141 22.08 26.79 -43.09
C TYR A 1141 22.25 26.21 -44.51
N ALA A 1142 21.91 27.00 -45.52
CA ALA A 1142 21.86 26.63 -46.93
C ALA A 1142 22.36 27.80 -47.82
N PRO A 1143 23.68 28.10 -47.83
CA PRO A 1143 24.25 29.24 -48.54
C PRO A 1143 24.01 29.15 -50.05
N GLU A 1144 23.81 30.31 -50.69
CA GLU A 1144 23.59 30.35 -52.14
C GLU A 1144 24.89 30.05 -52.91
N THR A 1145 24.83 29.04 -53.80
CA THR A 1145 25.88 28.78 -54.78
C THR A 1145 25.34 29.00 -56.20
N SER A 1146 25.94 29.95 -56.93
CA SER A 1146 25.82 30.06 -58.39
C SER A 1146 26.95 30.93 -58.94
N PRO A 1147 27.47 30.63 -60.15
CA PRO A 1147 26.66 30.73 -61.36
C PRO A 1147 26.74 29.58 -62.39
N GLU A 1148 25.62 29.43 -63.11
CA GLU A 1148 25.44 29.01 -64.51
C GLU A 1148 25.87 27.62 -65.05
N ASN A 1149 24.88 26.97 -65.69
CA ASN A 1149 24.95 26.16 -66.92
C ASN A 1149 25.95 24.99 -67.04
N VAL A 1150 25.50 23.78 -66.69
CA VAL A 1150 25.85 22.54 -67.42
C VAL A 1150 24.61 21.63 -67.57
N PRO A 1151 24.22 21.22 -68.78
CA PRO A 1151 23.15 20.25 -68.98
C PRO A 1151 23.69 18.80 -68.98
N GLY A 1152 23.08 17.92 -68.18
CA GLY A 1152 23.31 16.47 -68.24
C GLY A 1152 23.53 15.80 -66.88
N ASN A 1153 22.85 14.67 -66.68
CA ASN A 1153 22.79 13.84 -65.47
C ASN A 1153 24.05 13.84 -64.56
N GLY A 1154 23.83 14.21 -63.29
CA GLY A 1154 24.78 14.05 -62.19
C GLY A 1154 24.89 15.30 -61.34
N ARG A 1155 24.00 15.46 -60.34
CA ARG A 1155 24.22 16.47 -59.28
C ARG A 1155 25.50 16.07 -58.53
N PRO A 1156 26.54 16.92 -58.47
CA PRO A 1156 27.71 16.64 -57.63
C PRO A 1156 27.29 16.61 -56.16
N ALA A 1157 27.91 15.73 -55.37
CA ALA A 1157 27.74 15.77 -53.91
C ALA A 1157 28.15 17.15 -53.39
N MET A 1158 27.29 17.77 -52.58
CA MET A 1158 27.56 19.08 -51.99
C MET A 1158 28.72 18.94 -50.99
N SER A 1159 29.94 19.32 -51.41
CA SER A 1159 31.11 19.21 -50.55
C SER A 1159 30.90 20.07 -49.31
N SER A 1160 31.08 19.49 -48.12
CA SER A 1160 30.89 20.15 -46.84
C SER A 1160 31.77 21.40 -46.69
N ILE A 1161 31.20 22.57 -46.99
CA ILE A 1161 31.80 23.85 -46.61
C ILE A 1161 31.71 23.90 -45.08
N ALA A 1162 32.85 23.78 -44.41
CA ALA A 1162 32.90 23.77 -42.96
C ALA A 1162 32.33 25.08 -42.38
N PRO A 1163 31.58 25.06 -41.26
CA PRO A 1163 31.05 26.25 -40.60
C PRO A 1163 32.16 27.02 -39.83
N ALA A 1164 33.25 27.35 -40.53
CA ALA A 1164 34.44 28.01 -39.97
C ALA A 1164 34.22 29.50 -39.68
N ASP A 1165 33.35 30.16 -40.46
CA ASP A 1165 33.05 31.60 -40.36
C ASP A 1165 31.80 31.93 -39.53
N MET A 1166 31.15 30.91 -38.95
CA MET A 1166 30.05 31.12 -38.00
C MET A 1166 30.59 31.34 -36.58
N PRO A 1167 30.16 32.40 -35.86
CA PRO A 1167 30.50 32.58 -34.46
C PRO A 1167 30.08 31.36 -33.65
N GLU A 1168 30.96 30.89 -32.75
CA GLU A 1168 30.68 29.73 -31.90
C GLU A 1168 29.46 29.93 -31.01
N GLU A 1169 29.11 31.18 -30.67
CA GLU A 1169 27.81 31.52 -30.08
C GLU A 1169 27.08 32.63 -30.86
N LEU A 1170 25.80 32.42 -31.16
CA LEU A 1170 24.87 33.39 -31.74
C LEU A 1170 23.76 33.73 -30.74
N ASP A 1171 23.50 35.02 -30.50
CA ASP A 1171 22.33 35.44 -29.71
C ASP A 1171 21.05 35.22 -30.56
N VAL A 1172 19.96 34.75 -29.97
CA VAL A 1172 18.61 34.75 -30.59
C VAL A 1172 17.85 35.94 -30.05
N VAL A 1173 17.35 36.79 -30.94
CA VAL A 1173 16.65 38.02 -30.55
C VAL A 1173 15.25 38.09 -31.13
N ILE A 1174 14.38 38.75 -30.37
CA ILE A 1174 13.15 39.34 -30.88
C ILE A 1174 13.46 40.79 -31.29
N GLU A 1175 13.16 41.12 -32.54
CA GLU A 1175 13.27 42.44 -33.14
C GLU A 1175 11.90 43.14 -33.07
N SER A 1176 11.86 44.30 -32.42
CA SER A 1176 10.72 45.23 -32.41
C SER A 1176 10.74 46.13 -33.66
N ASP A 1177 9.59 46.69 -34.04
CA ASP A 1177 9.52 47.65 -35.15
C ASP A 1177 10.34 48.93 -34.89
N ASP A 1178 10.52 49.31 -33.62
CA ASP A 1178 11.51 50.31 -33.22
C ASP A 1178 12.91 49.68 -33.11
N ALA A 1179 13.84 50.09 -33.98
CA ALA A 1179 15.17 49.48 -34.12
C ALA A 1179 16.08 49.54 -32.87
N GLU A 1180 15.70 50.28 -31.81
CA GLU A 1180 16.47 50.39 -30.56
C GLU A 1180 16.15 49.28 -29.52
N HIS A 1181 15.13 48.43 -29.73
CA HIS A 1181 14.57 47.57 -28.66
C HIS A 1181 14.66 46.05 -28.91
N THR A 1182 15.84 45.55 -29.31
CA THR A 1182 16.11 44.11 -29.44
C THR A 1182 16.12 43.37 -28.08
N THR A 1183 15.30 42.32 -27.95
CA THR A 1183 15.25 41.46 -26.75
C THR A 1183 15.95 40.13 -27.01
N VAL A 1184 17.07 39.86 -26.34
CA VAL A 1184 17.75 38.56 -26.41
C VAL A 1184 16.96 37.53 -25.60
N ILE A 1185 16.41 36.52 -26.28
CA ILE A 1185 15.66 35.42 -25.64
C ILE A 1185 16.55 34.23 -25.26
N GLY A 1186 17.75 34.14 -25.84
CA GLY A 1186 18.83 33.26 -25.39
C GLY A 1186 19.98 33.25 -26.40
N ARG A 1187 20.86 32.25 -26.32
CA ARG A 1187 22.07 32.16 -27.13
C ARG A 1187 22.34 30.72 -27.55
N ILE A 1188 22.47 30.47 -28.85
CA ILE A 1188 22.78 29.16 -29.44
C ILE A 1188 24.29 29.03 -29.57
N ASN A 1189 24.88 27.92 -29.11
CA ASN A 1189 26.19 27.51 -29.57
C ASN A 1189 26.05 26.84 -30.96
N THR A 1190 26.69 27.37 -32.01
CA THR A 1190 26.50 26.90 -33.40
C THR A 1190 27.15 25.55 -33.68
N ARG A 1191 28.11 25.13 -32.84
CA ARG A 1191 28.85 23.88 -32.97
C ARG A 1191 28.12 22.72 -32.27
N THR A 1192 27.64 22.93 -31.04
CA THR A 1192 26.93 21.91 -30.24
C THR A 1192 25.40 22.00 -30.34
N GLY A 1193 24.88 23.12 -30.87
CA GLY A 1193 23.45 23.45 -30.83
C GLY A 1193 22.96 24.00 -29.48
N GLU A 1194 23.77 23.96 -28.43
CA GLU A 1194 23.34 24.22 -27.05
C GLU A 1194 22.76 25.64 -26.87
N PHE A 1195 21.46 25.73 -26.56
CA PHE A 1195 20.81 26.99 -26.21
C PHE A 1195 21.01 27.36 -24.73
N LYS A 1196 21.87 28.35 -24.47
CA LYS A 1196 22.09 28.96 -23.15
C LYS A 1196 21.18 30.18 -22.96
N ASN A 1197 20.33 30.12 -21.94
CA ASN A 1197 19.58 31.27 -21.45
C ASN A 1197 20.54 32.36 -20.92
N VAL A 1198 20.30 33.63 -21.27
CA VAL A 1198 21.05 34.74 -20.67
C VAL A 1198 20.63 34.89 -19.20
N ARG A 1199 21.62 34.81 -18.30
CA ARG A 1199 21.43 34.60 -16.85
C ARG A 1199 20.50 35.60 -16.16
N GLU A 1200 19.77 35.07 -15.18
CA GLU A 1200 18.89 35.79 -14.26
C GLU A 1200 19.61 36.85 -13.42
N GLY A 1201 18.85 37.82 -12.89
CA GLY A 1201 19.31 38.73 -11.84
C GLY A 1201 19.74 40.13 -12.27
N ARG A 1202 19.66 40.49 -13.56
CA ARG A 1202 19.88 41.88 -14.00
C ARG A 1202 18.81 42.82 -13.43
N VAL A 1203 19.25 44.01 -13.04
CA VAL A 1203 18.42 45.10 -12.54
C VAL A 1203 18.27 46.13 -13.66
N PHE A 1204 17.06 46.65 -13.85
CA PHE A 1204 16.73 47.63 -14.89
C PHE A 1204 16.22 48.92 -14.25
N ASP A 1205 16.49 50.07 -14.88
CA ASP A 1205 15.78 51.31 -14.55
C ASP A 1205 14.37 51.32 -15.17
N LEU A 1206 13.54 52.30 -14.79
CA LEU A 1206 12.18 52.48 -15.33
C LEU A 1206 12.13 52.79 -16.85
N LYS A 1207 13.29 52.93 -17.51
CA LYS A 1207 13.40 53.09 -18.97
C LYS A 1207 13.95 51.83 -19.65
N GLY A 1208 13.95 50.69 -18.96
CA GLY A 1208 14.41 49.40 -19.49
C GLY A 1208 15.92 49.26 -19.65
N ARG A 1209 16.72 50.22 -19.17
CA ARG A 1209 18.18 50.18 -19.33
C ARG A 1209 18.79 49.30 -18.25
N GLY A 1210 19.58 48.30 -18.67
CA GLY A 1210 20.24 47.37 -17.76
C GLY A 1210 21.35 48.04 -16.95
N VAL A 1211 21.31 47.91 -15.63
CA VAL A 1211 22.27 48.50 -14.69
C VAL A 1211 23.32 47.45 -14.31
N ASN A 1212 24.60 47.75 -14.53
CA ASN A 1212 25.70 46.86 -14.15
C ASN A 1212 26.01 47.02 -12.65
N GLY A 1213 25.56 46.06 -11.84
CA GLY A 1213 25.81 46.00 -10.40
C GLY A 1213 24.68 46.61 -9.55
N LYS A 1214 24.92 46.71 -8.23
CA LYS A 1214 23.94 47.24 -7.27
C LYS A 1214 23.84 48.77 -7.46
N PRO A 1215 22.63 49.35 -7.69
CA PRO A 1215 22.51 50.78 -8.01
C PRO A 1215 23.04 51.70 -6.90
N LYS A 1216 23.82 52.72 -7.28
CA LYS A 1216 24.39 53.72 -6.35
C LYS A 1216 23.60 55.03 -6.25
N ALA A 1217 22.66 55.26 -7.16
CA ALA A 1217 21.79 56.46 -7.17
C ALA A 1217 20.41 56.12 -6.60
N LYS A 1218 19.75 57.10 -5.96
CA LYS A 1218 18.36 56.94 -5.48
C LYS A 1218 17.40 56.94 -6.67
N GLY A 1219 16.64 55.86 -6.83
CA GLY A 1219 15.64 55.68 -7.88
C GLY A 1219 14.89 54.36 -7.71
N VAL A 1220 13.79 54.18 -8.45
CA VAL A 1220 13.08 52.90 -8.53
C VAL A 1220 13.76 52.03 -9.58
N TYR A 1221 14.06 50.79 -9.21
CA TYR A 1221 14.71 49.82 -10.07
C TYR A 1221 13.95 48.50 -10.06
N LEU A 1222 13.77 47.90 -11.23
CA LEU A 1222 13.08 46.64 -11.41
C LEU A 1222 14.10 45.50 -11.43
N LYS A 1223 13.98 44.59 -10.46
CA LYS A 1223 14.68 43.30 -10.45
C LYS A 1223 13.65 42.24 -10.78
N ARG A 1224 13.84 41.48 -11.88
CA ARG A 1224 12.92 40.39 -12.24
C ARG A 1224 12.91 39.36 -11.09
N ALA A 1225 11.72 39.06 -10.56
CA ALA A 1225 11.54 38.05 -9.53
C ALA A 1225 11.81 36.64 -10.09
N LYS A 1226 11.98 35.66 -9.19
CA LYS A 1226 12.08 34.24 -9.54
C LYS A 1226 10.74 33.72 -10.05
#